data_AF-A0A916C4M8-F1
#
_entry.id   AF-A0A916C4M8-F1
#
_cell.length_a   1.000
_cell.length_b   1.000
_cell.length_c   1.000
_cell.angle_alpha   90.00
_cell.angle_beta   90.00
_cell.angle_gamma   90.00
#
_symmetry.space_group_name_H-M   'P 1'
#
loop_
_entity.id
_entity.type
_entity.pdbx_description
1 polymer ?
#
loop_
_entity_poly.entity_id
_entity_poly.type
_entity_poly.pdbx_seq_one_letter_code
_entity_poly.pdbx_strand_id
1 'polypeptide(L)'
;MLRGLLRRYRWPLAVAVVLALYALAGFFLAPWLLGRQVVEQARVQLGREAQVGEIRVNPFALSLRVRDFRLEDRDGSLLASLGELRLNLEAESLFRRAWTFSEFSLVAPYLNLVRDRAGGLNLQRLLPPASPAAPATEPAGLPRLIVRQLRVADGVIDVTDQVPTTAFHTRVGPFSVALDALSTLPEASGREDIEVLLESGTRLGLAGDFSVNPLRAAGRVTLHGPMLGSASRYLRDRLHFSVVAGVTDLSSRFLLTARPQGGIEAALDELALSVSGVRLTAPGAPDFLGWSRLQVTGGSLRWPANEASAQSVAVEGLRLRVRRDKSGDLDLLQLLAPRADSGAAEMEPDTAPASAPATPAPKLHVGELAIRDLTLDLVDAMPATPAALSVTDLDLTLRDVSNAAGARFPLEASLVLGGGGSLGLKGSVGLLPSLILDADLKADGIRLAQAQPYLSDIAHVQVRGGALAIDGHVASGTEEVLAFDGDLRISDLDTRDTLENQRLLAWQDLRLDDLEWRLGGNSARIARVRLLRPFARVFINRDQTTNIGDLPVTAPAAVSPGASAPAAAGTKPRPFRAHVGRITVDKGEVDFTDLSLPLPFAARVQDLQGEFTTIDTVSSAPSRIALEGRVDPYGLTRVNGQLRVSAPTEMADIGVLFRNIEMAPLSPYTVKFAGRKIAGGKIDLDLRYRLDQRRMVGSNRIVIDELELGEKVPNPGAMDLPLALAVALLKDANGRIDLDMPVEGSLDDPQFRIGGVLWKAFVNLVTRVVSAPFRLLGNLLGIDSEDLGRIDFTPGRADLLPPEKEKLAHIAEALAKRPQLEVEVPAVVATDADSTALRTALLDQRIAQALAEAGAPASGRKLEQRRRQVVEALYTGRFPDRRLADEQARYTAPPPVDPQGRPRLDELAYVDALRAELAAVESVADADLAALGDARAAAVSAELTTVLQVPAARVRLSGRKDVALRDGQWVPAEMAVSGAGN
;
A
#
# COMPACT_ATOMS: atom_id res chain seq x y z
N MET A 1 90.64 -58.06 58.04
CA MET A 1 89.31 -57.51 58.38
C MET A 1 88.54 -56.87 57.20
N LEU A 2 89.16 -56.33 56.14
CA LEU A 2 88.42 -55.72 55.00
C LEU A 2 87.67 -56.69 54.05
N ARG A 3 88.08 -57.96 53.91
CA ARG A 3 87.42 -58.93 53.00
C ARG A 3 86.05 -59.44 53.49
N GLY A 4 85.73 -59.28 54.78
CA GLY A 4 84.44 -59.67 55.38
C GLY A 4 83.34 -58.60 55.23
N LEU A 5 83.71 -57.31 55.23
CA LEU A 5 82.76 -56.21 55.00
C LEU A 5 82.30 -56.15 53.53
N LEU A 6 83.21 -56.37 52.57
CA LEU A 6 82.87 -56.28 51.14
C LEU A 6 81.86 -57.33 50.66
N ARG A 7 81.70 -58.48 51.34
CA ARG A 7 80.71 -59.51 50.95
C ARG A 7 79.28 -59.19 51.45
N ARG A 8 79.16 -58.44 52.56
CA ARG A 8 77.88 -57.98 53.13
C ARG A 8 77.36 -56.70 52.47
N TYR A 9 78.24 -55.89 51.89
CA TYR A 9 77.91 -54.63 51.21
C TYR A 9 78.03 -54.67 49.66
N ARG A 10 78.29 -55.84 49.07
CA ARG A 10 78.45 -56.03 47.62
C ARG A 10 77.21 -55.66 46.81
N TRP A 11 76.04 -56.08 47.28
CA TRP A 11 74.74 -55.75 46.68
C TRP A 11 74.37 -54.27 46.82
N PRO A 12 74.46 -53.63 48.01
CA PRO A 12 74.18 -52.19 48.11
C PRO A 12 75.19 -51.33 47.33
N LEU A 13 76.46 -51.73 47.23
CA LEU A 13 77.44 -51.03 46.38
C LEU A 13 77.13 -51.19 44.88
N ALA A 14 76.76 -52.38 44.43
CA ALA A 14 76.34 -52.62 43.04
C ALA A 14 75.06 -51.83 42.70
N VAL A 15 74.07 -51.81 43.59
CA VAL A 15 72.86 -51.00 43.45
C VAL A 15 73.21 -49.50 43.45
N ALA A 16 74.11 -49.04 44.32
CA ALA A 16 74.57 -47.64 44.33
C ALA A 16 75.30 -47.25 43.03
N VAL A 17 76.13 -48.13 42.47
CA VAL A 17 76.80 -47.90 41.18
C VAL A 17 75.79 -47.89 40.03
N VAL A 18 74.83 -48.82 40.01
CA VAL A 18 73.76 -48.83 39.00
C VAL A 18 72.88 -47.58 39.11
N LEU A 19 72.52 -47.16 40.32
CA LEU A 19 71.78 -45.92 40.56
C LEU A 19 72.60 -44.67 40.18
N ALA A 20 73.91 -44.67 40.42
CA ALA A 20 74.80 -43.58 40.02
C ALA A 20 74.97 -43.51 38.50
N LEU A 21 75.13 -44.66 37.81
CA LEU A 21 75.15 -44.75 36.36
C LEU A 21 73.80 -44.36 35.75
N TYR A 22 72.69 -44.76 36.37
CA TYR A 22 71.34 -44.37 35.98
C TYR A 22 71.10 -42.86 36.17
N ALA A 23 71.59 -42.28 37.28
CA ALA A 23 71.53 -40.84 37.52
C ALA A 23 72.41 -40.06 36.53
N LEU A 24 73.64 -40.50 36.26
CA LEU A 24 74.53 -39.90 35.25
C LEU A 24 73.91 -39.97 33.85
N ALA A 25 73.37 -41.14 33.48
CA ALA A 25 72.70 -41.34 32.21
C ALA A 25 71.44 -40.46 32.09
N GLY A 26 70.62 -40.38 33.15
CA GLY A 26 69.39 -39.60 33.14
C GLY A 26 69.58 -38.09 33.22
N PHE A 27 70.48 -37.59 34.08
CA PHE A 27 70.67 -36.14 34.28
C PHE A 27 71.63 -35.49 33.28
N PHE A 28 72.57 -36.22 32.68
CA PHE A 28 73.58 -35.65 31.77
C PHE A 28 73.51 -36.22 30.35
N LEU A 29 73.47 -37.56 30.19
CA LEU A 29 73.45 -38.16 28.86
C LEU A 29 72.11 -37.97 28.15
N ALA A 30 70.98 -38.15 28.84
CA ALA A 30 69.66 -38.05 28.25
C ALA A 30 69.33 -36.62 27.74
N PRO A 31 69.56 -35.52 28.49
CA PRO A 31 69.37 -34.17 27.97
C PRO A 31 70.24 -33.87 26.75
N TRP A 32 71.51 -34.30 26.77
CA TRP A 32 72.42 -34.12 25.64
C TRP A 32 71.96 -34.89 24.39
N LEU A 33 71.55 -36.15 24.57
CA LEU A 33 71.06 -37.00 23.49
C LEU A 33 69.75 -36.47 22.90
N LEU A 34 68.79 -36.09 23.76
CA LEU A 34 67.52 -35.51 23.36
C LEU A 34 67.71 -34.20 22.59
N GLY A 35 68.60 -33.31 23.05
CA GLY A 35 68.90 -32.07 22.37
C GLY A 35 69.42 -32.30 20.95
N ARG A 36 70.38 -33.22 20.78
CA ARG A 36 70.90 -33.59 19.46
C ARG A 36 69.82 -34.24 18.59
N GLN A 37 69.07 -35.18 19.16
CA GLN A 37 68.10 -35.97 18.41
C GLN A 37 66.89 -35.14 17.97
N VAL A 38 66.42 -34.18 18.77
CA VAL A 38 65.34 -33.27 18.36
C VAL A 38 65.76 -32.43 17.14
N VAL A 39 66.98 -31.87 17.16
CA VAL A 39 67.50 -31.07 16.04
C VAL A 39 67.73 -31.94 14.80
N GLU A 40 68.30 -33.13 14.97
CA GLU A 40 68.56 -34.07 13.87
C GLU A 40 67.26 -34.60 13.26
N GLN A 41 66.26 -34.97 14.07
CA GLN A 41 64.96 -35.45 13.58
C GLN A 41 64.15 -34.34 12.91
N ALA A 42 64.19 -33.11 13.41
CA ALA A 42 63.58 -31.97 12.72
C ALA A 42 64.20 -31.76 11.33
N ARG A 43 65.52 -31.91 11.21
CA ARG A 43 66.22 -31.79 9.92
C ARG A 43 65.94 -32.96 8.98
N VAL A 44 65.94 -34.20 9.48
CA VAL A 44 65.81 -35.42 8.66
C VAL A 44 64.36 -35.72 8.29
N GLN A 45 63.44 -35.68 9.26
CA GLN A 45 62.04 -36.06 9.04
C GLN A 45 61.18 -34.89 8.58
N LEU A 46 61.40 -33.68 9.11
CA LEU A 46 60.57 -32.51 8.79
C LEU A 46 61.22 -31.60 7.74
N GLY A 47 62.52 -31.75 7.48
CA GLY A 47 63.27 -30.88 6.57
C GLY A 47 63.33 -29.43 7.05
N ARG A 48 63.34 -29.20 8.38
CA ARG A 48 63.30 -27.89 9.06
C ARG A 48 64.48 -27.74 10.03
N GLU A 49 64.85 -26.50 10.33
CA GLU A 49 65.84 -26.21 11.37
C GLU A 49 65.14 -26.01 12.72
N ALA A 50 65.58 -26.75 13.74
CA ALA A 50 65.08 -26.61 15.10
C ALA A 50 66.19 -26.13 16.03
N GLN A 51 65.82 -25.29 16.98
CA GLN A 51 66.68 -24.81 18.06
C GLN A 51 66.00 -25.18 19.39
N VAL A 52 66.79 -25.64 20.36
CA VAL A 52 66.30 -25.98 21.70
C VAL A 52 67.23 -25.34 22.71
N GLY A 53 66.69 -24.63 23.69
CA GLY A 53 67.47 -24.01 24.77
C GLY A 53 67.87 -25.04 25.82
N GLU A 54 67.14 -25.08 26.93
CA GLU A 54 67.46 -25.94 28.07
C GLU A 54 66.60 -27.22 28.07
N ILE A 55 67.23 -28.38 28.17
CA ILE A 55 66.55 -29.67 28.43
C ILE A 55 66.97 -30.17 29.81
N ARG A 56 66.00 -30.47 30.68
CA ARG A 56 66.23 -31.13 31.97
C ARG A 56 65.42 -32.42 32.03
N VAL A 57 66.07 -33.51 32.41
CA VAL A 57 65.45 -34.82 32.65
C VAL A 57 65.72 -35.20 34.10
N ASN A 58 64.66 -35.55 34.84
CA ASN A 58 64.79 -36.17 36.15
C ASN A 58 64.39 -37.64 36.04
N PRO A 59 65.34 -38.59 36.05
CA PRO A 59 65.05 -40.00 35.85
C PRO A 59 64.28 -40.64 37.02
N PHE A 60 64.39 -40.09 38.25
CA PHE A 60 63.67 -40.62 39.41
C PHE A 60 62.23 -40.13 39.49
N ALA A 61 61.99 -38.87 39.09
CA ALA A 61 60.65 -38.32 38.98
C ALA A 61 59.99 -38.59 37.63
N LEU A 62 60.71 -39.22 36.69
CA LEU A 62 60.30 -39.46 35.30
C LEU A 62 59.75 -38.19 34.62
N SER A 63 60.36 -37.04 34.92
CA SER A 63 59.94 -35.74 34.40
C SER A 63 60.90 -35.20 33.33
N LEU A 64 60.36 -34.70 32.23
CA LEU A 64 61.07 -33.97 31.18
C LEU A 64 60.63 -32.51 31.18
N ARG A 65 61.59 -31.59 31.18
CA ARG A 65 61.36 -30.16 30.95
C ARG A 65 62.20 -29.67 29.77
N VAL A 66 61.57 -29.01 28.81
CA VAL A 66 62.24 -28.40 27.64
C VAL A 66 61.88 -26.92 27.60
N ARG A 67 62.87 -26.04 27.40
CA ARG A 67 62.68 -24.58 27.31
C ARG A 67 63.21 -24.01 26.01
N ASP A 68 62.58 -22.93 25.57
CA ASP A 68 62.99 -22.13 24.41
C ASP A 68 63.14 -22.97 23.13
N PHE A 69 62.13 -23.81 22.84
CA PHE A 69 62.09 -24.56 21.58
C PHE A 69 61.63 -23.65 20.44
N ARG A 70 62.30 -23.71 19.30
CA ARG A 70 61.96 -22.97 18.08
C ARG A 70 62.13 -23.87 16.87
N LEU A 71 61.22 -23.75 15.91
CA LEU A 71 61.25 -24.45 14.63
C LEU A 71 61.08 -23.41 13.52
N GLU A 72 62.04 -23.34 12.63
CA GLU A 72 62.06 -22.41 11.49
C GLU A 72 61.61 -23.13 10.20
N ASP A 73 60.84 -22.43 9.37
CA ASP A 73 60.47 -22.87 8.03
C ASP A 73 61.68 -22.71 7.08
N ARG A 74 61.59 -23.23 5.84
CA ARG A 74 62.66 -23.24 4.83
C ARG A 74 63.08 -21.83 4.40
N ASP A 75 62.21 -20.85 4.59
CA ASP A 75 62.45 -19.44 4.29
C ASP A 75 63.04 -18.66 5.49
N GLY A 76 63.35 -19.34 6.59
CA GLY A 76 63.87 -18.75 7.82
C GLY A 76 62.81 -18.06 8.68
N SER A 77 61.53 -18.14 8.31
CA SER A 77 60.42 -17.65 9.15
C SER A 77 60.16 -18.60 10.32
N LEU A 78 59.68 -18.07 11.45
CA LEU A 78 59.32 -18.90 12.60
C LEU A 78 58.04 -19.69 12.29
N LEU A 79 58.14 -21.02 12.28
CA LEU A 79 57.01 -21.92 12.03
C LEU A 79 56.26 -22.26 13.33
N ALA A 80 57.01 -22.62 14.36
CA ALA A 80 56.49 -22.92 15.69
C ALA A 80 57.51 -22.58 16.76
N SER A 81 57.07 -22.17 17.95
CA SER A 81 57.93 -22.08 19.13
C SER A 81 57.20 -22.51 20.39
N LEU A 82 57.95 -22.80 21.45
CA LEU A 82 57.40 -23.18 22.73
C LEU A 82 58.33 -22.66 23.83
N GLY A 83 57.78 -21.83 24.71
CA GLY A 83 58.52 -21.28 25.85
C GLY A 83 58.93 -22.37 26.83
N GLU A 84 57.99 -23.22 27.25
CA GLU A 84 58.27 -24.36 28.13
C GLU A 84 57.36 -25.57 27.87
N LEU A 85 57.94 -26.76 27.80
CA LEU A 85 57.27 -28.06 27.85
C LEU A 85 57.56 -28.73 29.20
N ARG A 86 56.53 -29.24 29.90
CA ARG A 86 56.68 -30.15 31.04
C ARG A 86 55.91 -31.44 30.78
N LEU A 87 56.59 -32.57 30.89
CA LEU A 87 55.99 -33.90 30.84
C LEU A 87 56.38 -34.66 32.12
N ASN A 88 55.39 -35.19 32.84
CA ASN A 88 55.63 -36.06 33.99
C ASN A 88 55.03 -37.45 33.71
N LEU A 89 55.88 -38.43 33.41
CA LEU A 89 55.47 -39.81 33.12
C LEU A 89 55.32 -40.60 34.43
N GLU A 90 54.25 -41.38 34.57
CA GLU A 90 54.04 -42.22 35.75
C GLU A 90 54.59 -43.64 35.52
N ALA A 91 55.24 -44.22 36.55
CA ALA A 91 55.67 -45.61 36.55
C ALA A 91 54.49 -46.59 36.39
N GLU A 92 53.26 -46.15 36.70
CA GLU A 92 52.01 -46.87 36.49
C GLU A 92 51.79 -47.25 35.01
N SER A 93 52.42 -46.53 34.07
CA SER A 93 52.36 -46.81 32.62
C SER A 93 52.72 -48.24 32.27
N LEU A 94 53.69 -48.84 32.99
CA LEU A 94 54.15 -50.21 32.78
C LEU A 94 53.10 -51.25 33.21
N PHE A 95 52.28 -50.93 34.23
CA PHE A 95 51.22 -51.81 34.75
C PHE A 95 49.94 -51.70 33.91
N ARG A 96 49.59 -50.49 33.45
CA ARG A 96 48.38 -50.24 32.63
C ARG A 96 48.54 -50.58 31.14
N ARG A 97 49.77 -50.85 30.69
CA ARG A 97 50.13 -50.97 29.26
C ARG A 97 49.58 -49.77 28.47
N ALA A 98 49.70 -48.58 29.05
CA ALA A 98 49.24 -47.32 28.49
C ALA A 98 50.20 -46.23 28.94
N TRP A 99 50.62 -45.36 28.03
CA TRP A 99 51.45 -44.20 28.39
C TRP A 99 50.63 -43.29 29.31
N THR A 100 51.04 -43.17 30.57
CA THR A 100 50.28 -42.45 31.60
C THR A 100 51.09 -41.25 32.08
N PHE A 101 50.60 -40.06 31.81
CA PHE A 101 51.22 -38.79 32.22
C PHE A 101 50.38 -38.13 33.32
N SER A 102 51.02 -37.70 34.40
CA SER A 102 50.35 -36.94 35.47
C SER A 102 50.13 -35.48 35.07
N GLU A 103 51.08 -34.92 34.31
CA GLU A 103 51.08 -33.54 33.82
C GLU A 103 51.67 -33.49 32.40
N PHE A 104 50.96 -32.81 31.50
CA PHE A 104 51.41 -32.43 30.17
C PHE A 104 51.16 -30.93 30.00
N SER A 105 52.17 -30.08 30.23
CA SER A 105 52.01 -28.63 30.18
C SER A 105 52.82 -28.01 29.05
N LEU A 106 52.19 -27.13 28.27
CA LEU A 106 52.80 -26.26 27.27
C LEU A 106 52.59 -24.80 27.67
N VAL A 107 53.67 -24.02 27.76
CA VAL A 107 53.62 -22.59 28.09
C VAL A 107 54.14 -21.78 26.92
N ALA A 108 53.37 -20.76 26.53
CA ALA A 108 53.61 -19.90 25.38
C ALA A 108 53.90 -20.68 24.07
N PRO A 109 53.06 -21.65 23.67
CA PRO A 109 53.18 -22.23 22.34
C PRO A 109 52.80 -21.20 21.27
N TYR A 110 53.64 -21.08 20.25
CA TYR A 110 53.41 -20.26 19.07
C TYR A 110 53.32 -21.12 17.83
N LEU A 111 52.39 -20.79 16.93
CA LEU A 111 52.26 -21.44 15.63
C LEU A 111 51.94 -20.40 14.53
N ASN A 112 52.65 -20.49 13.41
CA ASN A 112 52.36 -19.69 12.22
C ASN A 112 51.65 -20.54 11.16
N LEU A 113 50.37 -20.26 10.92
CA LEU A 113 49.53 -20.95 9.94
C LEU A 113 49.38 -20.10 8.68
N VAL A 114 49.84 -20.61 7.54
CA VAL A 114 49.71 -19.94 6.24
C VAL A 114 48.96 -20.85 5.28
N ARG A 115 47.81 -20.38 4.79
CA ARG A 115 47.06 -21.00 3.69
C ARG A 115 47.41 -20.27 2.40
N ASP A 116 48.00 -20.99 1.45
CA ASP A 116 48.38 -20.45 0.15
C ASP A 116 47.17 -20.31 -0.80
N ARG A 117 47.38 -19.65 -1.95
CA ARG A 117 46.35 -19.44 -2.98
C ARG A 117 45.78 -20.73 -3.58
N ALA A 118 46.53 -21.83 -3.53
CA ALA A 118 46.05 -23.15 -3.96
C ALA A 118 45.21 -23.84 -2.87
N GLY A 119 45.03 -23.19 -1.72
CA GLY A 119 44.29 -23.69 -0.57
C GLY A 119 45.10 -24.63 0.32
N GLY A 120 46.40 -24.85 0.01
CA GLY A 120 47.31 -25.69 0.78
C GLY A 120 47.82 -25.00 2.03
N LEU A 121 47.97 -25.75 3.13
CA LEU A 121 48.52 -25.23 4.39
C LEU A 121 50.03 -25.45 4.43
N ASN A 122 50.78 -24.48 4.95
CA ASN A 122 52.22 -24.63 5.19
C ASN A 122 52.56 -25.86 6.06
N LEU A 123 51.69 -26.24 7.00
CA LEU A 123 51.85 -27.44 7.83
C LEU A 123 51.65 -28.76 7.08
N GLN A 124 50.88 -28.81 6.00
CA GLN A 124 50.73 -30.04 5.20
C GLN A 124 52.06 -30.47 4.58
N ARG A 125 52.98 -29.52 4.37
CA ARG A 125 54.33 -29.75 3.85
C ARG A 125 55.25 -30.45 4.87
N LEU A 126 54.82 -30.59 6.13
CA LEU A 126 55.50 -31.36 7.16
C LEU A 126 55.14 -32.85 7.14
N LEU A 127 54.05 -33.22 6.46
CA LEU A 127 53.63 -34.62 6.32
C LEU A 127 54.35 -35.27 5.14
N PRO A 128 54.78 -36.55 5.24
CA PRO A 128 55.31 -37.28 4.10
C PRO A 128 54.24 -37.37 3.00
N PRO A 129 54.62 -37.30 1.70
CA PRO A 129 53.67 -37.42 0.60
C PRO A 129 52.91 -38.74 0.71
N ALA A 130 51.58 -38.68 0.61
CA ALA A 130 50.74 -39.87 0.68
C ALA A 130 51.17 -40.85 -0.42
N SER A 131 51.68 -42.03 -0.01
CA SER A 131 51.95 -43.11 -0.97
C SER A 131 50.64 -43.59 -1.57
N PRO A 132 50.53 -43.71 -2.90
CA PRO A 132 49.35 -44.29 -3.52
C PRO A 132 49.24 -45.77 -3.12
N ALA A 133 48.10 -46.14 -2.53
CA ALA A 133 47.62 -47.50 -2.33
C ALA A 133 48.57 -48.48 -1.60
N ALA A 134 48.61 -48.41 -0.27
CA ALA A 134 48.79 -49.61 0.55
C ALA A 134 47.39 -50.19 0.86
N PRO A 135 47.16 -51.51 0.74
CA PRO A 135 45.89 -52.11 1.13
C PRO A 135 45.62 -51.81 2.61
N ALA A 136 44.40 -51.37 2.92
CA ALA A 136 43.96 -51.02 4.26
C ALA A 136 44.16 -52.22 5.20
N THR A 137 45.27 -52.21 5.92
CA THR A 137 45.47 -53.04 7.11
C THR A 137 44.44 -52.58 8.13
N GLU A 138 43.84 -53.51 8.88
CA GLU A 138 42.84 -53.23 9.92
C GLU A 138 43.14 -51.92 10.66
N PRO A 139 42.13 -51.06 10.93
CA PRO A 139 42.37 -49.77 11.55
C PRO A 139 43.13 -50.01 12.86
N ALA A 140 44.41 -49.62 12.87
CA ALA A 140 45.23 -49.69 14.06
C ALA A 140 44.51 -48.88 15.14
N GLY A 141 44.01 -49.56 16.18
CA GLY A 141 43.29 -48.93 17.28
C GLY A 141 44.14 -47.79 17.86
N LEU A 142 43.47 -46.76 18.38
CA LEU A 142 44.14 -45.57 18.94
C LEU A 142 45.26 -45.99 19.93
N PRO A 143 46.44 -45.34 19.89
CA PRO A 143 47.51 -45.64 20.82
C PRO A 143 47.03 -45.42 22.25
N ARG A 144 47.26 -46.40 23.14
CA ARG A 144 46.80 -46.37 24.54
C ARG A 144 47.56 -45.29 25.33
N LEU A 145 46.87 -44.19 25.62
CA LEU A 145 47.40 -42.96 26.23
C LEU A 145 46.42 -42.47 27.31
N ILE A 146 46.96 -42.03 28.43
CA ILE A 146 46.24 -41.40 29.55
C ILE A 146 47.04 -40.16 29.96
N VAL A 147 46.41 -39.00 29.96
CA VAL A 147 46.98 -37.74 30.44
C VAL A 147 46.02 -37.19 31.51
N ARG A 148 46.45 -37.20 32.77
CA ARG A 148 45.60 -36.76 33.89
C ARG A 148 45.30 -35.27 33.81
N GLN A 149 46.30 -34.46 33.47
CA GLN A 149 46.15 -33.02 33.27
C GLN A 149 46.96 -32.57 32.06
N LEU A 150 46.29 -32.02 31.06
CA LEU A 150 46.90 -31.31 29.94
C LEU A 150 46.61 -29.83 30.11
N ARG A 151 47.66 -29.00 30.11
CA ARG A 151 47.53 -27.54 30.22
C ARG A 151 48.27 -26.85 29.08
N VAL A 152 47.61 -25.96 28.39
CA VAL A 152 48.20 -24.98 27.48
C VAL A 152 47.95 -23.60 28.07
N ALA A 153 49.00 -22.81 28.25
CA ALA A 153 48.92 -21.44 28.75
C ALA A 153 49.59 -20.47 27.78
N ASP A 154 49.00 -19.28 27.61
CA ASP A 154 49.51 -18.18 26.79
C ASP A 154 49.82 -18.56 25.33
N GLY A 155 49.02 -19.47 24.74
CA GLY A 155 49.21 -19.91 23.36
C GLY A 155 48.84 -18.83 22.35
N VAL A 156 49.58 -18.73 21.25
CA VAL A 156 49.30 -17.78 20.15
C VAL A 156 49.41 -18.49 18.80
N ILE A 157 48.43 -18.26 17.93
CA ILE A 157 48.45 -18.71 16.53
C ILE A 157 48.32 -17.48 15.64
N ASP A 158 49.31 -17.22 14.79
CA ASP A 158 49.19 -16.24 13.72
C ASP A 158 48.65 -16.97 12.48
N VAL A 159 47.54 -16.47 11.92
CA VAL A 159 46.88 -17.06 10.75
C VAL A 159 46.94 -16.09 9.59
N THR A 160 47.45 -16.58 8.46
CA THR A 160 47.48 -15.88 7.17
C THR A 160 46.76 -16.71 6.12
N ASP A 161 45.65 -16.21 5.59
CA ASP A 161 44.91 -16.82 4.49
C ASP A 161 45.08 -15.99 3.21
N GLN A 162 45.70 -16.58 2.19
CA GLN A 162 45.97 -15.96 0.89
C GLN A 162 44.95 -16.35 -0.18
N VAL A 163 43.91 -17.14 0.16
CA VAL A 163 42.84 -17.52 -0.76
C VAL A 163 41.98 -16.32 -1.20
N PRO A 164 41.56 -15.40 -0.30
CA PRO A 164 40.91 -14.17 -0.72
C PRO A 164 41.85 -13.29 -1.56
N THR A 165 41.30 -12.42 -2.42
CA THR A 165 42.10 -11.53 -3.29
C THR A 165 43.01 -10.60 -2.48
N THR A 166 42.53 -10.15 -1.31
CA THR A 166 43.33 -9.46 -0.30
C THR A 166 43.70 -10.45 0.80
N ALA A 167 44.99 -10.68 1.04
CA ALA A 167 45.44 -11.60 2.08
C ALA A 167 44.85 -11.22 3.44
N PHE A 168 44.21 -12.19 4.09
CA PHE A 168 43.63 -12.03 5.41
C PHE A 168 44.64 -12.46 6.47
N HIS A 169 44.96 -11.56 7.39
CA HIS A 169 45.85 -11.83 8.52
C HIS A 169 45.08 -11.66 9.83
N THR A 170 45.23 -12.60 10.76
CA THR A 170 44.68 -12.45 12.11
C THR A 170 45.49 -13.21 13.16
N ARG A 171 45.48 -12.70 14.39
CA ARG A 171 46.06 -13.38 15.55
C ARG A 171 44.99 -14.02 16.44
N VAL A 172 45.17 -15.30 16.74
CA VAL A 172 44.35 -16.07 17.68
C VAL A 172 45.19 -16.32 18.94
N GLY A 173 44.91 -15.58 20.01
CA GLY A 173 45.59 -15.72 21.28
C GLY A 173 45.71 -14.40 22.07
N PRO A 174 46.05 -14.46 23.36
CA PRO A 174 46.39 -15.66 24.12
C PRO A 174 45.22 -16.64 24.26
N PHE A 175 45.49 -17.92 24.12
CA PHE A 175 44.54 -19.00 24.38
C PHE A 175 45.06 -19.92 25.50
N SER A 176 44.13 -20.46 26.27
CA SER A 176 44.37 -21.44 27.30
C SER A 176 43.54 -22.69 27.04
N VAL A 177 44.11 -23.86 27.31
CA VAL A 177 43.44 -25.16 27.20
C VAL A 177 43.73 -25.92 28.48
N ALA A 178 42.70 -26.39 29.17
CA ALA A 178 42.82 -27.30 30.29
C ALA A 178 41.97 -28.54 29.99
N LEU A 179 42.63 -29.70 29.82
CA LEU A 179 41.96 -31.00 29.71
C LEU A 179 42.30 -31.84 30.92
N ASP A 180 41.30 -32.26 31.67
CA ASP A 180 41.43 -33.20 32.78
C ASP A 180 41.02 -34.60 32.31
N ALA A 181 41.84 -35.61 32.64
CA ALA A 181 41.61 -37.02 32.34
C ALA A 181 41.45 -37.37 30.84
N LEU A 182 42.26 -36.78 29.96
CA LEU A 182 42.36 -37.17 28.55
C LEU A 182 42.78 -38.65 28.42
N SER A 183 41.95 -39.50 27.82
CA SER A 183 42.28 -40.90 27.58
C SER A 183 41.81 -41.40 26.22
N THR A 184 42.61 -42.27 25.60
CA THR A 184 42.26 -42.98 24.35
C THR A 184 41.69 -44.38 24.60
N LEU A 185 41.56 -44.78 25.88
CA LEU A 185 40.89 -46.03 26.24
C LEU A 185 39.39 -45.94 25.95
N PRO A 186 38.73 -47.06 25.57
CA PRO A 186 37.30 -47.08 25.34
C PRO A 186 36.50 -46.58 26.55
N GLU A 187 35.46 -45.81 26.30
CA GLU A 187 34.49 -45.30 27.30
C GLU A 187 35.09 -44.38 28.39
N ALA A 188 36.31 -43.89 28.20
CA ALA A 188 36.90 -42.92 29.11
C ALA A 188 36.46 -41.49 28.77
N SER A 189 35.92 -40.77 29.77
CA SER A 189 35.52 -39.37 29.66
C SER A 189 36.45 -38.46 30.45
N GLY A 190 36.82 -37.33 29.85
CA GLY A 190 37.54 -36.23 30.49
C GLY A 190 36.72 -34.94 30.49
N ARG A 191 37.27 -33.90 31.12
CA ARG A 191 36.69 -32.53 31.12
C ARG A 191 37.57 -31.58 30.34
N GLU A 192 36.96 -30.71 29.56
CA GLU A 192 37.63 -29.67 28.79
C GLU A 192 37.20 -28.28 29.25
N ASP A 193 38.16 -27.36 29.28
CA ASP A 193 37.96 -25.93 29.44
C ASP A 193 38.95 -25.20 28.51
N ILE A 194 38.41 -24.44 27.57
CA ILE A 194 39.16 -23.76 26.50
C ILE A 194 38.73 -22.31 26.47
N GLU A 195 39.67 -21.39 26.65
CA GLU A 195 39.46 -19.96 26.47
C GLU A 195 40.36 -19.44 25.36
N VAL A 196 39.79 -18.66 24.45
CA VAL A 196 40.49 -18.06 23.32
C VAL A 196 40.19 -16.58 23.26
N LEU A 197 41.21 -15.72 23.32
CA LEU A 197 41.08 -14.30 23.00
C LEU A 197 41.48 -14.06 21.54
N LEU A 198 40.57 -13.51 20.75
CA LEU A 198 40.86 -13.09 19.38
C LEU A 198 41.46 -11.67 19.36
N GLU A 199 42.20 -11.34 18.31
CA GLU A 199 42.75 -9.99 18.06
C GLU A 199 41.69 -8.88 18.14
N SER A 200 40.43 -9.19 17.79
CA SER A 200 39.31 -8.25 17.90
C SER A 200 38.89 -7.91 19.33
N GLY A 201 39.47 -8.58 20.34
CA GLY A 201 39.02 -8.52 21.74
C GLY A 201 37.85 -9.45 22.04
N THR A 202 37.44 -10.30 21.08
CA THR A 202 36.39 -11.30 21.26
C THR A 202 36.90 -12.46 22.10
N ARG A 203 36.17 -12.83 23.15
CA ARG A 203 36.42 -13.99 24.00
C ARG A 203 35.55 -15.16 23.54
N LEU A 204 36.17 -16.30 23.26
CA LEU A 204 35.49 -17.57 23.01
C LEU A 204 35.82 -18.52 24.15
N GLY A 205 34.79 -19.08 24.77
CA GLY A 205 34.88 -20.05 25.84
C GLY A 205 34.18 -21.34 25.46
N LEU A 206 34.79 -22.47 25.75
CA LEU A 206 34.22 -23.80 25.55
C LEU A 206 34.53 -24.65 26.77
N ALA A 207 33.50 -25.17 27.43
CA ALA A 207 33.65 -26.00 28.61
C ALA A 207 32.68 -27.18 28.58
N GLY A 208 33.15 -28.39 28.92
CA GLY A 208 32.33 -29.58 28.81
C GLY A 208 33.04 -30.90 29.15
N ASP A 209 32.39 -31.99 28.77
CA ASP A 209 32.91 -33.34 28.84
C ASP A 209 33.27 -33.83 27.43
N PHE A 210 34.39 -34.53 27.30
CA PHE A 210 34.85 -35.09 26.04
C PHE A 210 35.31 -36.55 26.19
N SER A 211 35.24 -37.31 25.10
CA SER A 211 35.74 -38.67 24.97
C SER A 211 36.34 -38.81 23.58
N VAL A 212 37.48 -39.50 23.47
CA VAL A 212 38.17 -39.71 22.20
C VAL A 212 37.81 -41.07 21.59
N ASN A 213 37.31 -42.01 22.39
CA ASN A 213 37.01 -43.39 21.97
C ASN A 213 35.74 -43.95 22.66
N PRO A 214 34.53 -43.76 22.09
CA PRO A 214 34.24 -43.08 20.82
C PRO A 214 34.36 -41.55 20.93
N LEU A 215 34.54 -40.88 19.78
CA LEU A 215 34.59 -39.42 19.72
C LEU A 215 33.23 -38.84 20.12
N ARG A 216 33.23 -38.14 21.25
CA ARG A 216 32.08 -37.41 21.79
C ARG A 216 32.57 -36.15 22.49
N ALA A 217 31.91 -35.02 22.27
CA ALA A 217 32.14 -33.80 23.04
C ALA A 217 30.78 -33.15 23.34
N ALA A 218 30.54 -32.80 24.59
CA ALA A 218 29.28 -32.21 25.02
C ALA A 218 29.56 -31.12 26.06
N GLY A 219 29.02 -29.93 25.85
CA GLY A 219 29.36 -28.81 26.72
C GLY A 219 28.61 -27.53 26.38
N ARG A 220 29.10 -26.42 26.93
CA ARG A 220 28.64 -25.07 26.62
C ARG A 220 29.71 -24.34 25.83
N VAL A 221 29.28 -23.67 24.77
CA VAL A 221 30.08 -22.70 24.02
C VAL A 221 29.55 -21.30 24.29
N THR A 222 30.45 -20.35 24.53
CA THR A 222 30.15 -18.93 24.72
C THR A 222 31.06 -18.07 23.86
N LEU A 223 30.53 -17.00 23.28
CA LEU A 223 31.29 -16.01 22.53
C LEU A 223 30.81 -14.62 22.94
N HIS A 224 31.75 -13.73 23.28
CA HIS A 224 31.46 -12.34 23.64
C HIS A 224 32.49 -11.39 23.01
N GLY A 225 32.04 -10.47 22.16
CA GLY A 225 32.85 -9.38 21.64
C GLY A 225 32.60 -9.03 20.17
N PRO A 226 33.39 -8.13 19.59
CA PRO A 226 33.14 -7.55 18.27
C PRO A 226 33.72 -8.42 17.12
N MET A 227 33.14 -9.60 16.88
CA MET A 227 33.66 -10.52 15.84
C MET A 227 33.30 -10.10 14.41
N LEU A 228 32.22 -9.33 14.22
CA LEU A 228 31.65 -9.04 12.89
C LEU A 228 32.59 -8.24 11.99
N GLY A 229 33.43 -7.37 12.56
CA GLY A 229 34.45 -6.64 11.81
C GLY A 229 35.52 -7.57 11.21
N SER A 230 35.90 -8.62 11.93
CA SER A 230 36.85 -9.62 11.43
C SER A 230 36.23 -10.45 10.31
N ALA A 231 34.96 -10.86 10.48
CA ALA A 231 34.20 -11.59 9.46
C ALA A 231 34.00 -10.75 8.18
N SER A 232 33.68 -9.45 8.31
CA SER A 232 33.49 -8.55 7.17
C SER A 232 34.79 -8.31 6.39
N ARG A 233 35.95 -8.26 7.07
CA ARG A 233 37.27 -8.22 6.40
C ARG A 233 37.54 -9.48 5.57
N TYR A 234 37.20 -10.66 6.10
CA TYR A 234 37.41 -11.94 5.40
C TYR A 234 36.48 -12.10 4.18
N LEU A 235 35.24 -11.64 4.30
CA LEU A 235 34.22 -11.76 3.24
C LEU A 235 34.15 -10.58 2.27
N ARG A 236 35.09 -9.64 2.35
CA ARG A 236 35.09 -8.39 1.55
C ARG A 236 34.93 -8.61 0.05
N ASP A 237 35.48 -9.71 -0.46
CA ASP A 237 35.44 -10.00 -1.90
C ASP A 237 34.07 -10.50 -2.35
N ARG A 238 33.30 -11.10 -1.43
CA ARG A 238 31.96 -11.64 -1.69
C ARG A 238 30.82 -10.67 -1.35
N LEU A 239 31.11 -9.65 -0.53
CA LEU A 239 30.12 -8.67 -0.06
C LEU A 239 30.33 -7.31 -0.73
N HIS A 240 29.24 -6.64 -1.10
CA HIS A 240 29.27 -5.25 -1.59
C HIS A 240 29.28 -4.20 -0.47
N PHE A 241 29.24 -4.64 0.80
CA PHE A 241 29.17 -3.79 1.98
C PHE A 241 30.17 -4.23 3.06
N SER A 242 30.42 -3.35 4.04
CA SER A 242 31.27 -3.63 5.20
C SER A 242 30.52 -3.42 6.51
N VAL A 243 30.83 -4.23 7.52
CA VAL A 243 30.30 -4.09 8.89
C VAL A 243 31.30 -3.27 9.70
N VAL A 244 30.88 -2.09 10.17
CA VAL A 244 31.76 -1.11 10.84
C VAL A 244 31.70 -1.23 12.37
N ALA A 245 30.58 -1.68 12.92
CA ALA A 245 30.37 -1.86 14.35
C ALA A 245 29.46 -3.06 14.62
N GLY A 246 29.57 -3.62 15.82
CA GLY A 246 28.67 -4.67 16.30
C GLY A 246 29.34 -5.53 17.37
N VAL A 247 28.64 -5.76 18.47
CA VAL A 247 29.04 -6.71 19.53
C VAL A 247 28.17 -7.95 19.42
N THR A 248 28.79 -9.13 19.47
CA THR A 248 28.13 -10.43 19.40
C THR A 248 28.25 -11.13 20.75
N ASP A 249 27.11 -11.56 21.27
CA ASP A 249 26.96 -12.43 22.43
C ASP A 249 26.28 -13.71 21.95
N LEU A 250 26.96 -14.85 22.08
CA LEU A 250 26.42 -16.16 21.73
C LEU A 250 26.63 -17.11 22.90
N SER A 251 25.61 -17.90 23.22
CA SER A 251 25.72 -19.03 24.12
C SER A 251 24.88 -20.20 23.60
N SER A 252 25.40 -21.41 23.70
CA SER A 252 24.67 -22.62 23.30
C SER A 252 25.23 -23.85 23.99
N ARG A 253 24.40 -24.88 24.15
CA ARG A 253 24.86 -26.23 24.46
C ARG A 253 25.16 -26.95 23.16
N PHE A 254 26.33 -27.55 23.06
CA PHE A 254 26.70 -28.35 21.89
C PHE A 254 26.81 -29.83 22.25
N LEU A 255 26.50 -30.69 21.27
CA LEU A 255 26.76 -32.12 21.32
C LEU A 255 27.35 -32.54 19.98
N LEU A 256 28.55 -33.10 20.03
CA LEU A 256 29.27 -33.68 18.89
C LEU A 256 29.45 -35.17 19.15
N THR A 257 29.07 -36.01 18.20
CA THR A 257 29.24 -37.47 18.29
C THR A 257 29.67 -38.05 16.94
N ALA A 258 30.54 -39.06 16.97
CA ALA A 258 30.85 -39.84 15.78
C ALA A 258 29.73 -40.85 15.47
N ARG A 259 29.34 -40.95 14.20
CA ARG A 259 28.33 -41.90 13.75
C ARG A 259 28.93 -43.30 13.55
N PRO A 260 28.19 -44.39 13.85
CA PRO A 260 28.67 -45.77 13.66
C PRO A 260 29.05 -46.13 12.21
N GLN A 261 28.48 -45.45 11.23
CA GLN A 261 28.69 -45.67 9.78
C GLN A 261 29.72 -44.71 9.17
N GLY A 262 30.37 -43.87 9.99
CA GLY A 262 31.26 -42.79 9.55
C GLY A 262 30.58 -41.41 9.51
N GLY A 263 31.39 -40.38 9.77
CA GLY A 263 30.95 -38.97 9.84
C GLY A 263 30.57 -38.50 11.25
N ILE A 264 30.26 -37.22 11.37
CA ILE A 264 30.01 -36.52 12.65
C ILE A 264 28.56 -36.03 12.66
N GLU A 265 27.88 -36.26 13.78
CA GLU A 265 26.61 -35.61 14.11
C GLU A 265 26.87 -34.47 15.08
N ALA A 266 26.30 -33.30 14.79
CA ALA A 266 26.43 -32.11 15.61
C ALA A 266 25.05 -31.53 15.91
N ALA A 267 24.81 -31.23 17.18
CA ALA A 267 23.61 -30.56 17.65
C ALA A 267 23.97 -29.34 18.47
N LEU A 268 23.23 -28.24 18.26
CA LEU A 268 23.21 -27.08 19.13
C LEU A 268 21.82 -26.96 19.75
N ASP A 269 21.77 -26.74 21.05
CA ASP A 269 20.56 -26.56 21.86
C ASP A 269 20.66 -25.30 22.72
N GLU A 270 19.50 -24.78 23.11
CA GLU A 270 19.40 -23.56 23.92
C GLU A 270 20.23 -22.40 23.34
N LEU A 271 20.31 -22.29 22.01
CA LEU A 271 21.08 -21.23 21.35
C LEU A 271 20.43 -19.88 21.67
N ALA A 272 21.20 -19.03 22.33
CA ALA A 272 20.89 -17.63 22.54
C ALA A 272 21.96 -16.78 21.85
N LEU A 273 21.53 -15.95 20.90
CA LEU A 273 22.37 -15.04 20.13
C LEU A 273 21.85 -13.62 20.31
N SER A 274 22.72 -12.68 20.66
CA SER A 274 22.43 -11.25 20.68
C SER A 274 23.50 -10.51 19.90
N VAL A 275 23.08 -9.67 18.96
CA VAL A 275 23.97 -8.85 18.13
C VAL A 275 23.52 -7.39 18.25
N SER A 276 24.35 -6.55 18.89
CA SER A 276 23.98 -5.17 19.23
C SER A 276 24.85 -4.13 18.52
N GLY A 277 24.25 -2.99 18.16
CA GLY A 277 24.93 -1.82 17.62
C GLY A 277 25.53 -2.01 16.23
N VAL A 278 24.82 -2.73 15.35
CA VAL A 278 25.32 -3.02 14.00
C VAL A 278 25.09 -1.87 13.05
N ARG A 279 26.13 -1.52 12.28
CA ARG A 279 26.05 -0.56 11.19
C ARG A 279 26.78 -1.07 9.95
N LEU A 280 26.08 -1.04 8.83
CA LEU A 280 26.56 -1.47 7.53
C LEU A 280 26.76 -0.26 6.62
N THR A 281 27.89 -0.26 5.91
CA THR A 281 28.25 0.81 4.98
C THR A 281 28.57 0.23 3.60
N ALA A 282 28.23 0.97 2.56
CA ALA A 282 28.58 0.64 1.18
C ALA A 282 29.18 1.88 0.49
N PRO A 283 29.97 1.71 -0.60
CA PRO A 283 30.45 2.84 -1.39
C PRO A 283 29.29 3.73 -1.87
N GLY A 284 29.30 5.01 -1.50
CA GLY A 284 28.23 5.97 -1.84
C GLY A 284 26.97 5.91 -0.96
N ALA A 285 26.87 4.97 -0.02
CA ALA A 285 25.74 4.83 0.89
C ALA A 285 26.24 4.57 2.33
N PRO A 286 26.67 5.63 3.06
CA PRO A 286 27.02 5.51 4.47
C PRO A 286 25.78 5.19 5.30
N ASP A 287 25.89 4.17 6.16
CA ASP A 287 24.85 3.71 7.09
C ASP A 287 23.51 3.40 6.40
N PHE A 288 23.53 2.57 5.34
CA PHE A 288 22.32 2.19 4.60
C PHE A 288 21.44 1.16 5.33
N LEU A 289 22.03 0.38 6.23
CA LEU A 289 21.37 -0.63 7.05
C LEU A 289 22.02 -0.70 8.44
N GLY A 290 21.23 -0.77 9.48
CA GLY A 290 21.73 -0.98 10.85
C GLY A 290 20.61 -1.30 11.83
N TRP A 291 20.95 -1.86 12.98
CA TRP A 291 19.99 -2.17 14.03
C TRP A 291 20.60 -1.97 15.43
N SER A 292 19.76 -1.62 16.40
CA SER A 292 20.16 -1.48 17.80
C SER A 292 20.49 -2.84 18.39
N ARG A 293 19.63 -3.83 18.13
CA ARG A 293 19.74 -5.17 18.71
C ARG A 293 19.00 -6.21 17.87
N LEU A 294 19.66 -7.33 17.63
CA LEU A 294 19.07 -8.55 17.09
C LEU A 294 19.21 -9.63 18.15
N GLN A 295 18.12 -10.32 18.50
CA GLN A 295 18.10 -11.42 19.47
C GLN A 295 17.48 -12.67 18.86
N VAL A 296 18.10 -13.82 19.13
CA VAL A 296 17.55 -15.15 18.88
C VAL A 296 17.52 -15.89 20.20
N THR A 297 16.37 -16.46 20.57
CA THR A 297 16.20 -17.23 21.80
C THR A 297 15.68 -18.64 21.52
N GLY A 298 16.07 -19.60 22.37
CA GLY A 298 15.62 -20.99 22.26
C GLY A 298 15.97 -21.65 20.94
N GLY A 299 17.11 -21.27 20.33
CA GLY A 299 17.51 -21.81 19.04
C GLY A 299 18.00 -23.26 19.12
N SER A 300 17.78 -24.02 18.06
CA SER A 300 18.35 -25.35 17.88
C SER A 300 18.89 -25.54 16.46
N LEU A 301 19.96 -26.32 16.32
CA LEU A 301 20.54 -26.70 15.04
C LEU A 301 20.86 -28.19 15.06
N ARG A 302 20.60 -28.90 13.97
CA ARG A 302 20.92 -30.33 13.80
C ARG A 302 21.64 -30.57 12.48
N TRP A 303 22.84 -31.13 12.54
CA TRP A 303 23.64 -31.53 11.38
C TRP A 303 23.91 -33.04 11.43
N PRO A 304 23.75 -33.79 10.31
CA PRO A 304 23.50 -33.34 8.94
C PRO A 304 22.01 -33.26 8.54
N ALA A 305 21.08 -33.31 9.51
CA ALA A 305 19.64 -33.25 9.22
C ALA A 305 19.20 -31.92 8.57
N ASN A 306 20.04 -30.87 8.65
CA ASN A 306 19.80 -29.53 8.12
C ASN A 306 18.52 -28.90 8.70
N GLU A 307 18.25 -29.16 9.97
CA GLU A 307 17.10 -28.61 10.69
C GLU A 307 17.57 -27.51 11.64
N ALA A 308 16.92 -26.35 11.56
CA ALA A 308 17.15 -25.26 12.48
C ALA A 308 15.82 -24.66 12.95
N SER A 309 15.74 -24.38 14.25
CA SER A 309 14.56 -23.76 14.85
C SER A 309 14.94 -22.63 15.79
N ALA A 310 14.03 -21.69 16.03
CA ALA A 310 14.14 -20.69 17.10
C ALA A 310 12.78 -20.47 17.77
N GLN A 311 12.79 -20.21 19.08
CA GLN A 311 11.58 -19.83 19.80
C GLN A 311 11.16 -18.41 19.40
N SER A 312 12.10 -17.47 19.43
CA SER A 312 11.88 -16.11 18.93
C SER A 312 13.11 -15.53 18.25
N VAL A 313 12.85 -14.67 17.27
CA VAL A 313 13.83 -13.79 16.63
C VAL A 313 13.28 -12.37 16.70
N ALA A 314 13.99 -11.48 17.37
CA ALA A 314 13.59 -10.09 17.53
C ALA A 314 14.65 -9.14 16.96
N VAL A 315 14.23 -8.13 16.21
CA VAL A 315 15.10 -7.05 15.70
C VAL A 315 14.54 -5.71 16.16
N GLU A 316 15.33 -4.95 16.91
CA GLU A 316 14.93 -3.66 17.50
C GLU A 316 15.72 -2.51 16.85
N GLY A 317 15.02 -1.42 16.55
CA GLY A 317 15.60 -0.19 16.02
C GLY A 317 16.26 -0.39 14.65
N LEU A 318 15.63 -1.19 13.77
CA LEU A 318 16.12 -1.41 12.41
C LEU A 318 16.00 -0.11 11.60
N ARG A 319 17.10 0.36 11.01
CA ARG A 319 17.14 1.52 10.13
C ARG A 319 17.52 1.08 8.74
N LEU A 320 16.69 1.43 7.77
CA LEU A 320 16.89 1.10 6.37
C LEU A 320 16.74 2.35 5.52
N ARG A 321 17.74 2.62 4.66
CA ARG A 321 17.65 3.64 3.62
C ARG A 321 17.58 2.94 2.26
N VAL A 322 16.56 3.26 1.49
CA VAL A 322 16.33 2.71 0.15
C VAL A 322 16.23 3.85 -0.85
N ARG A 323 16.90 3.72 -1.99
CA ARG A 323 16.76 4.66 -3.10
C ARG A 323 16.36 3.91 -4.37
N ARG A 324 15.28 4.36 -4.99
CA ARG A 324 14.90 3.97 -6.35
C ARG A 324 15.46 4.98 -7.33
N ASP A 325 16.21 4.51 -8.32
CA ASP A 325 16.79 5.39 -9.33
C ASP A 325 15.83 5.71 -10.49
N LYS A 326 16.31 6.49 -11.46
CA LYS A 326 15.52 6.88 -12.64
C LYS A 326 15.20 5.72 -13.60
N SER A 327 15.95 4.63 -13.53
CA SER A 327 15.68 3.40 -14.27
C SER A 327 14.62 2.53 -13.58
N GLY A 328 14.28 2.87 -12.34
CA GLY A 328 13.33 2.14 -11.51
C GLY A 328 13.98 1.07 -10.63
N ASP A 329 15.31 0.97 -10.63
CA ASP A 329 16.07 -0.02 -9.86
C ASP A 329 16.26 0.42 -8.41
N LEU A 330 16.23 -0.54 -7.49
CA LEU A 330 16.50 -0.31 -6.06
C LEU A 330 17.98 -0.54 -5.76
N ASP A 331 18.63 0.44 -5.15
CA ASP A 331 20.04 0.35 -4.72
C ASP A 331 20.31 -0.85 -3.78
N LEU A 332 19.36 -1.16 -2.89
CA LEU A 332 19.46 -2.28 -1.96
C LEU A 332 19.61 -3.64 -2.66
N LEU A 333 18.95 -3.84 -3.81
CA LEU A 333 19.03 -5.10 -4.54
C LEU A 333 20.43 -5.31 -5.16
N GLN A 334 21.07 -4.24 -5.62
CA GLN A 334 22.43 -4.28 -6.14
C GLN A 334 23.45 -4.59 -5.03
N LEU A 335 23.23 -4.06 -3.82
CA LEU A 335 24.09 -4.31 -2.66
C LEU A 335 23.97 -5.74 -2.13
N LEU A 336 22.81 -6.38 -2.29
CA LEU A 336 22.55 -7.76 -1.85
C LEU A 336 22.81 -8.80 -2.94
N ALA A 337 23.00 -8.40 -4.20
CA ALA A 337 23.33 -9.31 -5.29
C ALA A 337 24.69 -9.99 -5.03
N PRO A 338 24.81 -11.32 -5.25
CA PRO A 338 26.09 -12.00 -5.19
C PRO A 338 27.03 -11.35 -6.21
N ARG A 339 28.25 -11.00 -5.78
CA ARG A 339 29.29 -10.51 -6.68
C ARG A 339 29.62 -11.67 -7.64
N ALA A 340 29.38 -11.48 -8.93
CA ALA A 340 29.77 -12.48 -9.92
C ALA A 340 31.29 -12.70 -9.80
N ASP A 341 31.71 -13.92 -9.50
CA ASP A 341 33.11 -14.30 -9.53
C ASP A 341 33.60 -14.22 -10.99
N SER A 342 34.06 -13.03 -11.39
CA SER A 342 34.84 -12.83 -12.62
C SER A 342 36.19 -13.54 -12.46
N GLY A 343 36.18 -14.86 -12.59
CA GLY A 343 37.33 -15.72 -12.36
C GLY A 343 37.02 -17.21 -12.29
N ALA A 344 35.75 -17.61 -12.13
CA ALA A 344 35.36 -18.98 -12.45
C ALA A 344 35.23 -19.08 -13.97
N ALA A 345 36.34 -19.43 -14.63
CA ALA A 345 36.25 -20.01 -15.96
C ALA A 345 35.16 -21.09 -15.94
N GLU A 346 34.30 -21.08 -16.95
CA GLU A 346 33.50 -22.22 -17.34
C GLU A 346 34.42 -23.44 -17.42
N MET A 347 34.57 -24.17 -16.32
CA MET A 347 34.84 -25.58 -16.41
C MET A 347 33.53 -26.17 -16.90
N GLU A 348 33.54 -26.57 -18.17
CA GLU A 348 32.61 -27.54 -18.71
C GLU A 348 32.34 -28.63 -17.67
N PRO A 349 31.08 -29.08 -17.50
CA PRO A 349 30.75 -30.15 -16.60
C PRO A 349 31.20 -31.47 -17.23
N ASP A 350 32.51 -31.72 -17.26
CA ASP A 350 33.05 -33.00 -17.66
C ASP A 350 33.28 -33.87 -16.40
N THR A 351 32.46 -34.92 -16.33
CA THR A 351 32.58 -36.10 -15.44
C THR A 351 32.82 -35.88 -13.95
N ALA A 352 31.87 -35.24 -13.26
CA ALA A 352 31.66 -35.55 -11.84
C ALA A 352 30.98 -36.93 -11.71
N PRO A 353 31.46 -37.85 -10.85
CA PRO A 353 30.78 -39.12 -10.62
C PRO A 353 29.37 -38.87 -10.07
N ALA A 354 28.37 -39.38 -10.77
CA ALA A 354 26.97 -39.36 -10.37
C ALA A 354 26.71 -40.28 -9.16
N SER A 355 27.09 -39.84 -7.97
CA SER A 355 26.66 -40.44 -6.69
C SER A 355 27.05 -39.58 -5.47
N ALA A 356 26.89 -38.26 -5.55
CA ALA A 356 26.81 -37.46 -4.32
C ALA A 356 25.33 -37.46 -3.87
N PRO A 357 24.98 -37.99 -2.68
CA PRO A 357 23.61 -37.93 -2.19
C PRO A 357 23.18 -36.46 -2.11
N ALA A 358 22.02 -36.14 -2.70
CA ALA A 358 21.45 -34.80 -2.67
C ALA A 358 21.38 -34.31 -1.22
N THR A 359 22.09 -33.22 -0.91
CA THR A 359 22.05 -32.60 0.41
C THR A 359 20.60 -32.23 0.73
N PRO A 360 20.02 -32.68 1.85
CA PRO A 360 18.62 -32.38 2.19
C PRO A 360 18.42 -30.87 2.30
N ALA A 361 17.33 -30.35 1.74
CA ALA A 361 16.99 -28.93 1.82
C ALA A 361 16.84 -28.50 3.29
N PRO A 362 17.32 -27.30 3.66
CA PRO A 362 17.25 -26.85 5.05
C PRO A 362 15.81 -26.70 5.50
N LYS A 363 15.46 -27.18 6.70
CA LYS A 363 14.16 -26.96 7.34
C LYS A 363 14.30 -25.87 8.39
N LEU A 364 13.50 -24.83 8.28
CA LEU A 364 13.53 -23.65 9.16
C LEU A 364 12.17 -23.44 9.82
N HIS A 365 12.19 -23.20 11.14
CA HIS A 365 11.00 -22.87 11.92
C HIS A 365 11.31 -21.79 12.97
N VAL A 366 10.52 -20.72 13.02
CA VAL A 366 10.64 -19.65 14.00
C VAL A 366 9.28 -19.41 14.66
N GLY A 367 9.19 -19.60 15.98
CA GLY A 367 7.93 -19.43 16.72
C GLY A 367 7.38 -18.00 16.68
N GLU A 368 8.24 -17.00 16.88
CA GLU A 368 7.89 -15.58 16.71
C GLU A 368 9.03 -14.82 16.03
N LEU A 369 8.73 -14.10 14.95
CA LEU A 369 9.62 -13.13 14.34
C LEU A 369 9.03 -11.74 14.58
N ALA A 370 9.73 -10.92 15.37
CA ALA A 370 9.33 -9.56 15.70
C ALA A 370 10.35 -8.55 15.18
N ILE A 371 9.88 -7.50 14.51
CA ILE A 371 10.66 -6.31 14.21
C ILE A 371 9.97 -5.15 14.94
N ARG A 372 10.73 -4.42 15.75
CA ARG A 372 10.25 -3.30 16.56
C ARG A 372 10.98 -2.02 16.20
N ASP A 373 10.25 -0.91 16.17
CA ASP A 373 10.79 0.43 15.93
C ASP A 373 11.58 0.53 14.60
N LEU A 374 11.08 -0.10 13.53
CA LEU A 374 11.72 0.03 12.22
C LEU A 374 11.52 1.43 11.66
N THR A 375 12.62 2.04 11.20
CA THR A 375 12.64 3.29 10.44
C THR A 375 13.07 3.02 9.01
N LEU A 376 12.23 3.42 8.04
CA LEU A 376 12.51 3.29 6.61
C LEU A 376 12.49 4.68 5.96
N ASP A 377 13.61 5.06 5.37
CA ASP A 377 13.71 6.24 4.51
C ASP A 377 13.82 5.79 3.05
N LEU A 378 12.73 5.96 2.30
CA LEU A 378 12.65 5.67 0.87
C LEU A 378 12.72 6.98 0.07
N VAL A 379 13.64 7.04 -0.89
CA VAL A 379 13.70 8.12 -1.88
C VAL A 379 13.48 7.53 -3.28
N ASP A 380 12.34 7.85 -3.90
CA ASP A 380 12.06 7.53 -5.28
C ASP A 380 12.46 8.69 -6.18
N ALA A 381 13.51 8.51 -6.99
CA ALA A 381 14.02 9.49 -7.93
C ALA A 381 13.43 9.33 -9.36
N MET A 382 12.47 8.42 -9.55
CA MET A 382 11.82 8.18 -10.84
C MET A 382 10.96 9.37 -11.31
N PRO A 383 10.11 9.99 -10.47
CA PRO A 383 9.37 11.19 -10.88
C PRO A 383 10.29 12.38 -11.13
N ALA A 384 9.83 13.40 -11.87
CA ALA A 384 10.66 14.57 -12.20
C ALA A 384 11.20 15.29 -10.94
N THR A 385 10.37 15.39 -9.90
CA THR A 385 10.77 15.77 -8.54
C THR A 385 10.88 14.51 -7.67
N PRO A 386 12.02 14.25 -7.00
CA PRO A 386 12.15 13.05 -6.16
C PRO A 386 11.08 13.00 -5.07
N ALA A 387 10.43 11.85 -4.92
CA ALA A 387 9.48 11.58 -3.85
C ALA A 387 10.22 10.99 -2.64
N ALA A 388 10.04 11.57 -1.47
CA ALA A 388 10.57 11.05 -0.22
C ALA A 388 9.43 10.50 0.63
N LEU A 389 9.57 9.26 1.09
CA LEU A 389 8.68 8.59 2.00
C LEU A 389 9.50 8.17 3.22
N SER A 390 9.13 8.69 4.40
CA SER A 390 9.72 8.24 5.66
C SER A 390 8.64 7.48 6.44
N VAL A 391 9.00 6.30 6.93
CA VAL A 391 8.17 5.46 7.78
C VAL A 391 8.87 5.35 9.12
N THR A 392 8.15 5.66 10.20
CA THR A 392 8.61 5.52 11.58
C THR A 392 7.72 4.54 12.31
N ASP A 393 8.25 4.00 13.42
CA ASP A 393 7.51 3.11 14.32
C ASP A 393 6.85 1.94 13.58
N LEU A 394 7.55 1.37 12.57
CA LEU A 394 7.08 0.17 11.91
C LEU A 394 7.35 -1.03 12.82
N ASP A 395 6.28 -1.60 13.32
CA ASP A 395 6.27 -2.84 14.08
C ASP A 395 5.71 -3.95 13.18
N LEU A 396 6.39 -5.09 13.16
CA LEU A 396 5.99 -6.29 12.40
C LEU A 396 6.13 -7.51 13.29
N THR A 397 5.07 -8.31 13.42
CA THR A 397 5.08 -9.58 14.13
C THR A 397 4.55 -10.68 13.20
N LEU A 398 5.35 -11.73 13.01
CA LEU A 398 4.96 -12.98 12.38
C LEU A 398 5.03 -14.12 13.41
N ARG A 399 4.05 -15.04 13.41
CA ARG A 399 4.03 -16.21 14.30
C ARG A 399 4.15 -17.49 13.49
N ASP A 400 4.88 -18.48 14.01
CA ASP A 400 5.08 -19.81 13.42
C ASP A 400 5.60 -19.78 11.97
N VAL A 401 6.62 -18.95 11.72
CA VAL A 401 7.24 -18.81 10.40
C VAL A 401 7.97 -20.10 10.01
N SER A 402 7.65 -20.64 8.84
CA SER A 402 8.30 -21.83 8.30
C SER A 402 8.61 -21.69 6.82
N ASN A 403 9.67 -22.38 6.38
CA ASN A 403 10.00 -22.50 4.96
C ASN A 403 9.37 -23.74 4.29
N ALA A 404 8.44 -24.43 4.96
CA ALA A 404 7.63 -25.48 4.35
C ALA A 404 6.75 -24.90 3.23
N ALA A 405 6.69 -25.59 2.09
CA ALA A 405 5.89 -25.14 0.95
C ALA A 405 4.40 -25.02 1.33
N GLY A 406 3.79 -23.87 1.04
CA GLY A 406 2.39 -23.59 1.35
C GLY A 406 2.11 -23.20 2.80
N ALA A 407 3.12 -23.05 3.65
CA ALA A 407 2.95 -22.55 5.01
C ALA A 407 2.38 -21.12 5.01
N ARG A 408 1.39 -20.88 5.87
CA ARG A 408 0.79 -19.56 6.12
C ARG A 408 0.93 -19.23 7.59
N PHE A 409 1.34 -18.00 7.88
CA PHE A 409 1.63 -17.53 9.23
C PHE A 409 0.82 -16.27 9.54
N PRO A 410 0.31 -16.13 10.79
CA PRO A 410 -0.30 -14.89 11.25
C PRO A 410 0.65 -13.70 11.12
N LEU A 411 0.14 -12.58 10.64
CA LEU A 411 0.82 -11.32 10.40
C LEU A 411 0.10 -10.20 11.13
N GLU A 412 0.82 -9.44 11.93
CA GLU A 412 0.40 -8.15 12.47
C GLU A 412 1.47 -7.11 12.15
N ALA A 413 1.09 -6.01 11.51
CA ALA A 413 1.98 -4.91 11.23
C ALA A 413 1.29 -3.56 11.51
N SER A 414 2.04 -2.60 12.04
CA SER A 414 1.60 -1.23 12.19
C SER A 414 2.74 -0.28 11.82
N LEU A 415 2.42 0.85 11.19
CA LEU A 415 3.41 1.85 10.83
C LEU A 415 2.82 3.26 10.88
N VAL A 416 3.70 4.25 11.07
CA VAL A 416 3.38 5.67 11.00
C VAL A 416 4.14 6.30 9.84
N LEU A 417 3.45 7.10 9.03
CA LEU A 417 4.09 7.84 7.95
C LEU A 417 4.63 9.16 8.49
N GLY A 418 5.90 9.47 8.20
CA GLY A 418 6.53 10.74 8.58
C GLY A 418 5.82 11.98 8.01
N GLY A 419 5.12 11.83 6.88
CA GLY A 419 4.26 12.86 6.30
C GLY A 419 2.87 13.00 6.97
N GLY A 420 2.56 12.15 7.95
CA GLY A 420 1.28 12.07 8.66
C GLY A 420 0.39 10.92 8.16
N GLY A 421 -0.24 10.25 9.12
CA GLY A 421 -1.12 9.10 8.92
C GLY A 421 -0.57 7.82 9.54
N SER A 422 -1.44 6.84 9.78
CA SER A 422 -1.09 5.53 10.30
C SER A 422 -1.69 4.42 9.44
N LEU A 423 -1.03 3.27 9.42
CA LEU A 423 -1.49 2.08 8.72
C LEU A 423 -1.31 0.86 9.62
N GLY A 424 -2.35 0.05 9.71
CA GLY A 424 -2.37 -1.24 10.39
C GLY A 424 -2.79 -2.34 9.43
N LEU A 425 -2.13 -3.48 9.53
CA LEU A 425 -2.38 -4.67 8.72
C LEU A 425 -2.45 -5.88 9.64
N LYS A 426 -3.53 -6.66 9.57
CA LYS A 426 -3.71 -7.86 10.38
C LYS A 426 -4.29 -8.99 9.55
N GLY A 427 -3.62 -10.15 9.53
CA GLY A 427 -4.07 -11.27 8.71
C GLY A 427 -3.09 -12.42 8.66
N SER A 428 -2.93 -13.02 7.48
CA SER A 428 -2.01 -14.12 7.22
C SER A 428 -1.18 -13.89 5.97
N VAL A 429 0.05 -14.38 5.98
CA VAL A 429 0.97 -14.30 4.85
C VAL A 429 1.65 -15.66 4.63
N GLY A 430 1.89 -16.02 3.37
CA GLY A 430 2.69 -17.17 2.96
C GLY A 430 3.79 -16.71 2.00
N LEU A 431 5.00 -17.24 2.13
CA LEU A 431 6.16 -16.78 1.35
C LEU A 431 6.57 -17.74 0.22
N LEU A 432 6.32 -19.04 0.36
CA LEU A 432 6.78 -20.09 -0.58
C LEU A 432 5.60 -20.97 -1.06
N PRO A 433 5.53 -21.32 -2.36
CA PRO A 433 6.47 -20.95 -3.44
C PRO A 433 6.29 -19.52 -3.97
N SER A 434 5.21 -18.84 -3.59
CA SER A 434 4.89 -17.46 -3.98
C SER A 434 4.33 -16.70 -2.79
N LEU A 435 4.42 -15.37 -2.82
CA LEU A 435 3.80 -14.50 -1.83
C LEU A 435 2.27 -14.63 -1.90
N ILE A 436 1.65 -14.97 -0.78
CA ILE A 436 0.19 -14.96 -0.60
C ILE A 436 -0.09 -14.03 0.59
N LEU A 437 -1.01 -13.09 0.46
CA LEU A 437 -1.44 -12.19 1.51
C LEU A 437 -2.97 -12.26 1.62
N ASP A 438 -3.49 -12.33 2.84
CA ASP A 438 -4.91 -12.21 3.14
C ASP A 438 -5.01 -11.46 4.47
N ALA A 439 -5.40 -10.18 4.44
CA ALA A 439 -5.31 -9.30 5.61
C ALA A 439 -6.28 -8.12 5.59
N ASP A 440 -6.79 -7.79 6.77
CA ASP A 440 -7.49 -6.54 7.04
C ASP A 440 -6.49 -5.38 7.06
N LEU A 441 -6.78 -4.35 6.27
CA LEU A 441 -6.03 -3.11 6.12
C LEU A 441 -6.84 -1.95 6.71
N LYS A 442 -6.26 -1.25 7.68
CA LYS A 442 -6.79 0.00 8.21
C LYS A 442 -5.78 1.11 8.03
N ALA A 443 -6.16 2.17 7.33
CA ALA A 443 -5.36 3.38 7.19
C ALA A 443 -6.16 4.59 7.64
N ASP A 444 -5.54 5.48 8.38
CA ASP A 444 -6.19 6.71 8.87
C ASP A 444 -5.26 7.92 8.70
N GLY A 445 -5.82 9.00 8.18
CA GLY A 445 -5.13 10.30 8.12
C GLY A 445 -3.95 10.37 7.14
N ILE A 446 -3.86 9.50 6.13
CA ILE A 446 -2.77 9.56 5.13
C ILE A 446 -2.89 10.85 4.33
N ARG A 447 -1.91 11.75 4.44
CA ARG A 447 -1.94 13.04 3.73
C ARG A 447 -1.70 12.86 2.24
N LEU A 448 -2.64 13.31 1.40
CA LEU A 448 -2.56 13.20 -0.06
C LEU A 448 -1.44 14.03 -0.69
N ALA A 449 -0.97 15.07 -0.01
CA ALA A 449 0.17 15.88 -0.46
C ALA A 449 1.47 15.05 -0.66
N GLN A 450 1.60 13.89 0.00
CA GLN A 450 2.74 12.98 -0.18
C GLN A 450 2.79 12.37 -1.60
N ALA A 451 1.66 12.31 -2.30
CA ALA A 451 1.58 11.82 -3.67
C ALA A 451 1.85 12.92 -4.72
N GLN A 452 2.08 14.17 -4.31
CA GLN A 452 2.29 15.31 -5.22
C GLN A 452 3.37 15.06 -6.28
N PRO A 453 4.55 14.46 -5.98
CA PRO A 453 5.58 14.23 -6.99
C PRO A 453 5.09 13.39 -8.17
N TYR A 454 4.21 12.42 -7.92
CA TYR A 454 3.63 11.56 -8.96
C TYR A 454 2.50 12.25 -9.72
N LEU A 455 1.75 13.14 -9.06
CA LEU A 455 0.68 13.91 -9.70
C LEU A 455 1.25 14.94 -10.68
N SER A 456 2.38 15.57 -10.34
CA SER A 456 3.03 16.61 -11.15
C SER A 456 3.47 16.12 -12.54
N ASP A 457 3.70 14.81 -12.71
CA ASP A 457 4.11 14.22 -13.98
C ASP A 457 2.91 13.96 -14.92
N ILE A 458 1.69 13.94 -14.39
CA ILE A 458 0.46 13.62 -15.15
C ILE A 458 -0.49 14.81 -15.29
N ALA A 459 -0.46 15.75 -14.34
CA ALA A 459 -1.35 16.90 -14.34
C ALA A 459 -0.72 18.12 -13.65
N HIS A 460 -1.03 19.31 -14.19
CA HIS A 460 -0.73 20.61 -13.64
C HIS A 460 -1.57 20.94 -12.39
N VAL A 461 -1.64 20.03 -11.41
CA VAL A 461 -2.46 20.14 -10.20
C VAL A 461 -1.60 20.05 -8.95
N GLN A 462 -1.80 20.98 -8.02
CA GLN A 462 -1.21 20.98 -6.68
C GLN A 462 -2.25 20.58 -5.64
N VAL A 463 -1.94 19.56 -4.83
CA VAL A 463 -2.71 19.16 -3.65
C VAL A 463 -2.26 19.99 -2.45
N ARG A 464 -3.17 20.79 -1.88
CA ARG A 464 -2.91 21.59 -0.67
C ARG A 464 -3.37 20.91 0.61
N GLY A 465 -4.46 20.17 0.53
CA GLY A 465 -5.07 19.46 1.66
C GLY A 465 -5.74 18.18 1.19
N GLY A 466 -5.99 17.28 2.13
CA GLY A 466 -6.65 16.01 1.89
C GLY A 466 -6.09 14.90 2.77
N ALA A 467 -6.98 14.22 3.49
CA ALA A 467 -6.65 13.05 4.30
C ALA A 467 -7.41 11.83 3.80
N LEU A 468 -6.68 10.77 3.50
CA LEU A 468 -7.19 9.48 3.07
C LEU A 468 -7.33 8.54 4.27
N ALA A 469 -8.50 7.93 4.39
CA ALA A 469 -8.76 6.81 5.29
C ALA A 469 -9.30 5.62 4.49
N ILE A 470 -8.85 4.43 4.88
CA ILE A 470 -9.19 3.15 4.25
C ILE A 470 -9.54 2.16 5.36
N ASP A 471 -10.63 1.42 5.19
CA ASP A 471 -11.00 0.29 6.05
C ASP A 471 -11.48 -0.85 5.15
N GLY A 472 -10.70 -1.93 5.03
CA GLY A 472 -11.01 -3.00 4.09
C GLY A 472 -10.10 -4.22 4.17
N HIS A 473 -10.37 -5.20 3.31
CA HIS A 473 -9.60 -6.44 3.16
C HIS A 473 -8.72 -6.37 1.91
N VAL A 474 -7.47 -6.83 2.03
CA VAL A 474 -6.53 -6.99 0.93
C VAL A 474 -6.18 -8.46 0.77
N ALA A 475 -6.28 -8.96 -0.46
CA ALA A 475 -5.84 -10.31 -0.82
C ALA A 475 -4.89 -10.30 -2.02
N SER A 476 -3.89 -11.16 -2.00
CA SER A 476 -2.95 -11.39 -3.10
C SER A 476 -2.54 -12.85 -3.16
N GLY A 477 -2.42 -13.42 -4.36
CA GLY A 477 -2.01 -14.80 -4.57
C GLY A 477 -1.81 -15.13 -6.05
N THR A 478 -1.73 -16.42 -6.38
CA THR A 478 -1.43 -16.90 -7.75
C THR A 478 -2.57 -16.68 -8.75
N GLU A 479 -3.82 -16.76 -8.30
CA GLU A 479 -4.99 -16.53 -9.16
C GLU A 479 -5.38 -15.05 -9.25
N GLU A 480 -5.07 -14.27 -8.21
CA GLU A 480 -5.46 -12.88 -8.08
C GLU A 480 -4.27 -12.06 -7.58
N VAL A 481 -3.64 -11.32 -8.50
CA VAL A 481 -2.41 -10.56 -8.22
C VAL A 481 -2.60 -9.59 -7.05
N LEU A 482 -3.73 -8.89 -7.02
CA LEU A 482 -4.13 -8.01 -5.94
C LEU A 482 -5.65 -7.77 -6.02
N ALA A 483 -6.31 -7.93 -4.88
CA ALA A 483 -7.70 -7.62 -4.64
C ALA A 483 -7.81 -6.72 -3.40
N PHE A 484 -8.71 -5.74 -3.47
CA PHE A 484 -9.10 -4.91 -2.36
C PHE A 484 -10.63 -4.87 -2.30
N ASP A 485 -11.19 -5.03 -1.10
CA ASP A 485 -12.62 -4.93 -0.83
C ASP A 485 -12.82 -4.10 0.45
N GLY A 486 -13.42 -2.91 0.38
CA GLY A 486 -13.61 -2.06 1.57
C GLY A 486 -14.11 -0.64 1.32
N ASP A 487 -14.10 0.19 2.35
CA ASP A 487 -14.53 1.58 2.31
C ASP A 487 -13.33 2.53 2.19
N LEU A 488 -13.53 3.63 1.44
CA LEU A 488 -12.54 4.68 1.26
C LEU A 488 -13.16 6.05 1.55
N ARG A 489 -12.45 6.89 2.31
CA ARG A 489 -12.86 8.26 2.63
C ARG A 489 -11.72 9.23 2.33
N ILE A 490 -12.04 10.33 1.64
CA ILE A 490 -11.15 11.47 1.47
C ILE A 490 -11.80 12.69 2.12
N SER A 491 -11.23 13.16 3.22
CA SER A 491 -11.69 14.37 3.93
C SER A 491 -10.88 15.60 3.53
N ASP A 492 -11.56 16.73 3.41
CA ASP A 492 -10.98 18.07 3.25
C ASP A 492 -9.98 18.17 2.08
N LEU A 493 -10.34 17.65 0.90
CA LEU A 493 -9.53 17.82 -0.29
C LEU A 493 -9.58 19.29 -0.72
N ASP A 494 -8.40 19.87 -0.97
CA ASP A 494 -8.26 21.16 -1.63
C ASP A 494 -7.13 21.10 -2.64
N THR A 495 -7.47 21.34 -3.91
CA THR A 495 -6.50 21.35 -5.01
C THR A 495 -6.49 22.68 -5.73
N ARG A 496 -5.35 22.98 -6.35
CA ARG A 496 -5.16 24.14 -7.21
C ARG A 496 -4.62 23.75 -8.56
N ASP A 497 -5.03 24.49 -9.56
CA ASP A 497 -4.36 24.52 -10.85
C ASP A 497 -3.01 25.27 -10.69
N THR A 498 -1.94 24.67 -11.21
CA THR A 498 -0.59 25.25 -11.17
C THR A 498 -0.30 26.22 -12.31
N LEU A 499 -1.12 26.23 -13.36
CA LEU A 499 -1.02 27.16 -14.49
C LEU A 499 -1.53 28.54 -14.05
N GLU A 500 -2.73 28.61 -13.51
CA GLU A 500 -3.36 29.89 -13.08
C GLU A 500 -3.23 30.17 -11.58
N ASN A 501 -2.70 29.22 -10.78
CA ASN A 501 -2.58 29.31 -9.32
C ASN A 501 -3.92 29.58 -8.60
N GLN A 502 -5.00 28.99 -9.10
CA GLN A 502 -6.35 29.14 -8.55
C GLN A 502 -6.88 27.84 -7.96
N ARG A 503 -7.86 27.95 -7.06
CA ARG A 503 -8.59 26.77 -6.55
C ARG A 503 -9.30 26.09 -7.71
N LEU A 504 -9.13 24.77 -7.82
CA LEU A 504 -9.61 23.98 -8.95
C LEU A 504 -10.75 23.04 -8.51
N LEU A 505 -10.42 22.07 -7.66
CA LEU A 505 -11.34 21.02 -7.19
C LEU A 505 -11.15 20.83 -5.69
N ALA A 506 -12.25 20.82 -4.96
CA ALA A 506 -12.24 20.61 -3.51
C ALA A 506 -13.51 19.92 -3.04
N TRP A 507 -13.48 19.32 -1.85
CA TRP A 507 -14.67 18.83 -1.16
C TRP A 507 -14.39 18.69 0.33
N GLN A 508 -15.46 18.76 1.15
CA GLN A 508 -15.34 18.47 2.58
C GLN A 508 -15.21 16.96 2.82
N ASP A 509 -16.01 16.16 2.13
CA ASP A 509 -16.00 14.71 2.29
C ASP A 509 -16.33 14.01 0.98
N LEU A 510 -15.51 13.04 0.61
CA LEU A 510 -15.79 12.05 -0.43
C LEU A 510 -15.76 10.67 0.23
N ARG A 511 -16.87 9.93 0.15
CA ARG A 511 -16.94 8.53 0.60
C ARG A 511 -17.24 7.61 -0.57
N LEU A 512 -16.45 6.55 -0.68
CA LEU A 512 -16.70 5.40 -1.54
C LEU A 512 -17.07 4.24 -0.62
N ASP A 513 -18.33 3.83 -0.66
CA ASP A 513 -18.82 2.70 0.12
C ASP A 513 -18.67 1.42 -0.72
N ASP A 514 -18.08 0.37 -0.14
CA ASP A 514 -17.93 -0.96 -0.76
C ASP A 514 -17.25 -0.91 -2.15
N LEU A 515 -16.00 -0.42 -2.14
CA LEU A 515 -15.07 -0.47 -3.26
C LEU A 515 -14.47 -1.88 -3.36
N GLU A 516 -14.77 -2.58 -4.45
CA GLU A 516 -14.09 -3.79 -4.89
C GLU A 516 -13.13 -3.43 -6.05
N TRP A 517 -11.83 -3.62 -5.87
CA TRP A 517 -10.83 -3.40 -6.92
C TRP A 517 -10.00 -4.65 -7.14
N ARG A 518 -9.96 -5.14 -8.39
CA ARG A 518 -9.22 -6.36 -8.77
C ARG A 518 -8.23 -6.03 -9.88
N LEU A 519 -6.94 -6.13 -9.57
CA LEU A 519 -5.87 -5.82 -10.52
C LEU A 519 -5.82 -6.82 -11.68
N GLY A 520 -5.93 -8.13 -11.40
CA GLY A 520 -5.90 -9.18 -12.44
C GLY A 520 -7.09 -9.15 -13.40
N GLY A 521 -8.24 -8.66 -12.92
CA GLY A 521 -9.47 -8.48 -13.71
C GLY A 521 -9.53 -7.16 -14.47
N ASN A 522 -8.64 -6.21 -14.18
CA ASN A 522 -8.70 -4.81 -14.63
C ASN A 522 -10.09 -4.19 -14.39
N SER A 523 -10.62 -4.32 -13.17
CA SER A 523 -11.99 -3.92 -12.83
C SER A 523 -12.10 -3.23 -11.48
N ALA A 524 -13.02 -2.27 -11.40
CA ALA A 524 -13.43 -1.62 -10.16
C ALA A 524 -14.97 -1.58 -10.04
N ARG A 525 -15.49 -1.91 -8.87
CA ARG A 525 -16.90 -1.78 -8.51
C ARG A 525 -17.01 -0.91 -7.27
N ILE A 526 -17.88 0.09 -7.28
CA ILE A 526 -18.17 0.96 -6.13
C ILE A 526 -19.67 0.93 -5.94
N ALA A 527 -20.17 0.58 -4.75
CA ALA A 527 -21.62 0.51 -4.53
C ALA A 527 -22.25 1.90 -4.41
N ARG A 528 -21.57 2.85 -3.76
CA ARG A 528 -22.06 4.22 -3.57
C ARG A 528 -20.93 5.23 -3.49
N VAL A 529 -21.17 6.39 -4.07
CA VAL A 529 -20.28 7.55 -3.98
C VAL A 529 -21.05 8.70 -3.32
N ARG A 530 -20.49 9.31 -2.27
CA ARG A 530 -21.11 10.45 -1.57
C ARG A 530 -20.14 11.62 -1.53
N LEU A 531 -20.54 12.74 -2.13
CA LEU A 531 -19.78 14.01 -2.11
C LEU A 531 -20.52 15.02 -1.23
N LEU A 532 -19.85 15.51 -0.21
CA LEU A 532 -20.33 16.61 0.64
C LEU A 532 -19.53 17.88 0.36
N ARG A 533 -20.26 18.95 0.07
CA ARG A 533 -19.72 20.28 -0.28
C ARG A 533 -18.62 20.23 -1.35
N PRO A 534 -18.83 19.53 -2.49
CA PRO A 534 -17.88 19.60 -3.58
C PRO A 534 -17.85 21.00 -4.18
N PHE A 535 -16.67 21.45 -4.56
CA PHE A 535 -16.42 22.69 -5.25
C PHE A 535 -15.65 22.39 -6.53
N ALA A 536 -16.11 22.94 -7.65
CA ALA A 536 -15.37 22.92 -8.91
C ALA A 536 -15.33 24.32 -9.53
N ARG A 537 -14.14 24.71 -10.00
CA ARG A 537 -13.96 25.90 -10.83
C ARG A 537 -13.77 25.52 -12.28
N VAL A 538 -14.62 26.07 -13.13
CA VAL A 538 -14.58 25.86 -14.58
C VAL A 538 -14.49 27.22 -15.24
N PHE A 539 -13.52 27.43 -16.11
CA PHE A 539 -13.52 28.60 -16.96
C PHE A 539 -13.11 28.32 -18.39
N ILE A 540 -13.74 29.05 -19.30
CA ILE A 540 -13.44 29.07 -20.72
C ILE A 540 -12.43 30.18 -20.98
N ASN A 541 -11.31 29.83 -21.58
CA ASN A 541 -10.23 30.74 -21.92
C ASN A 541 -10.60 31.62 -23.13
N ARG A 542 -9.78 32.65 -23.40
CA ARG A 542 -9.96 33.55 -24.55
C ARG A 542 -9.91 32.84 -25.90
N ASP A 543 -9.17 31.73 -25.98
CA ASP A 543 -9.03 30.87 -27.14
C ASP A 543 -10.09 29.74 -27.20
N GLN A 544 -11.07 29.77 -26.29
CA GLN A 544 -12.17 28.79 -26.16
C GLN A 544 -11.74 27.41 -25.64
N THR A 545 -10.49 27.26 -25.20
CA THR A 545 -10.08 26.09 -24.39
C THR A 545 -10.67 26.20 -22.98
N THR A 546 -10.51 25.14 -22.18
CA THR A 546 -10.98 25.13 -20.78
C THR A 546 -9.82 24.88 -19.85
N ASN A 547 -9.87 25.48 -18.67
CA ASN A 547 -8.87 25.26 -17.63
C ASN A 547 -8.68 23.79 -17.26
N ILE A 548 -9.71 22.95 -17.41
CA ILE A 548 -9.65 21.51 -17.15
C ILE A 548 -8.93 20.77 -18.29
N GLY A 549 -9.15 21.19 -19.54
CA GLY A 549 -8.51 20.60 -20.72
C GLY A 549 -7.00 20.83 -20.77
N ASP A 550 -6.52 21.89 -20.12
CA ASP A 550 -5.09 22.26 -20.07
C ASP A 550 -4.34 21.59 -18.92
N LEU A 551 -5.05 20.89 -18.00
CA LEU A 551 -4.42 20.24 -16.84
C LEU A 551 -3.48 19.08 -17.19
N PRO A 552 -3.79 18.17 -18.14
CA PRO A 552 -2.92 17.03 -18.40
C PRO A 552 -1.53 17.47 -18.87
N VAL A 553 -0.49 16.93 -18.24
CA VAL A 553 0.88 17.12 -18.73
C VAL A 553 1.02 16.30 -20.00
N THR A 554 0.88 16.96 -21.13
CA THR A 554 1.07 16.31 -22.43
C THR A 554 2.56 16.03 -22.57
N ALA A 555 2.98 14.78 -22.41
CA ALA A 555 4.31 14.37 -22.84
C ALA A 555 4.44 14.79 -24.32
N PRO A 556 5.52 15.48 -24.73
CA PRO A 556 5.69 15.81 -26.13
C PRO A 556 5.57 14.52 -26.91
N ALA A 557 4.57 14.45 -27.81
CA ALA A 557 4.50 13.37 -28.76
C ALA A 557 5.88 13.30 -29.40
N ALA A 558 6.59 12.19 -29.22
CA ALA A 558 7.79 11.92 -29.99
C ALA A 558 7.32 11.74 -31.44
N VAL A 559 7.08 12.85 -32.13
CA VAL A 559 6.91 12.92 -33.57
C VAL A 559 8.28 12.64 -34.17
N SER A 560 8.59 11.35 -34.29
CA SER A 560 9.35 10.84 -35.41
C SER A 560 8.34 10.23 -36.39
N PRO A 561 7.84 11.00 -37.38
CA PRO A 561 7.10 10.40 -38.49
C PRO A 561 8.10 9.59 -39.32
N GLY A 562 8.21 8.29 -39.02
CA GLY A 562 9.11 7.40 -39.76
C GLY A 562 9.52 6.10 -39.07
N ALA A 563 9.30 5.95 -37.76
CA ALA A 563 9.58 4.69 -37.09
C ALA A 563 8.31 3.84 -36.99
N SER A 564 8.07 3.00 -37.99
CA SER A 564 7.20 1.83 -37.85
C SER A 564 7.82 0.92 -36.79
N ALA A 565 7.45 1.14 -35.52
CA ALA A 565 7.73 0.19 -34.46
C ALA A 565 7.12 -1.15 -34.89
N PRO A 566 7.87 -2.26 -34.87
CA PRO A 566 7.30 -3.55 -35.21
C PRO A 566 6.15 -3.81 -34.25
N ALA A 567 4.96 -4.03 -34.81
CA ALA A 567 3.79 -4.48 -34.07
C ALA A 567 4.14 -5.82 -33.44
N ALA A 568 4.65 -5.77 -32.20
CA ALA A 568 4.65 -6.93 -31.34
C ALA A 568 3.20 -7.41 -31.29
N ALA A 569 2.97 -8.64 -31.74
CA ALA A 569 1.72 -9.34 -31.61
C ALA A 569 1.45 -9.59 -30.12
N GLY A 570 1.06 -8.53 -29.41
CA GLY A 570 0.71 -8.51 -28.01
C GLY A 570 -0.77 -8.26 -27.89
N THR A 571 -1.47 -9.21 -27.28
CA THR A 571 -2.86 -9.17 -26.82
C THR A 571 -3.39 -7.74 -26.64
N LYS A 572 -4.49 -7.38 -27.32
CA LYS A 572 -5.19 -6.10 -27.08
C LYS A 572 -5.35 -5.89 -25.57
N PRO A 573 -4.98 -4.74 -25.00
CA PRO A 573 -5.09 -4.51 -23.57
C PRO A 573 -6.54 -4.75 -23.13
N ARG A 574 -6.73 -5.53 -22.06
CA ARG A 574 -8.07 -5.81 -21.53
C ARG A 574 -8.71 -4.47 -21.14
N PRO A 575 -9.90 -4.14 -21.66
CA PRO A 575 -10.56 -2.89 -21.32
C PRO A 575 -10.88 -2.83 -19.83
N PHE A 576 -10.71 -1.65 -19.23
CA PHE A 576 -11.05 -1.43 -17.83
C PHE A 576 -12.57 -1.51 -17.65
N ARG A 577 -13.03 -2.29 -16.66
CA ARG A 577 -14.45 -2.43 -16.33
C ARG A 577 -14.76 -1.64 -15.07
N ALA A 578 -15.60 -0.61 -15.19
CA ALA A 578 -16.02 0.21 -14.07
C ALA A 578 -17.53 0.09 -13.86
N HIS A 579 -17.93 -0.20 -12.62
CA HIS A 579 -19.31 -0.08 -12.15
C HIS A 579 -19.35 0.83 -10.94
N VAL A 580 -19.97 2.00 -11.08
CA VAL A 580 -20.20 2.95 -10.00
C VAL A 580 -21.70 2.98 -9.76
N GLY A 581 -22.14 2.61 -8.57
CA GLY A 581 -23.55 2.67 -8.19
C GLY A 581 -24.03 4.11 -8.02
N ARG A 582 -24.90 4.35 -7.03
CA ARG A 582 -25.49 5.67 -6.83
C ARG A 582 -24.42 6.70 -6.43
N ILE A 583 -24.39 7.84 -7.11
CA ILE A 583 -23.55 9.00 -6.76
C ILE A 583 -24.47 10.08 -6.20
N THR A 584 -24.22 10.56 -4.99
CA THR A 584 -24.99 11.66 -4.37
C THR A 584 -24.11 12.87 -4.15
N VAL A 585 -24.64 14.04 -4.48
CA VAL A 585 -24.02 15.35 -4.25
C VAL A 585 -24.87 16.11 -3.23
N ASP A 586 -24.24 16.64 -2.19
CA ASP A 586 -24.90 17.48 -1.18
C ASP A 586 -24.14 18.80 -1.01
N LYS A 587 -24.85 19.93 -1.09
CA LYS A 587 -24.33 21.31 -0.89
C LYS A 587 -23.13 21.68 -1.77
N GLY A 588 -23.13 21.25 -3.02
CA GLY A 588 -22.07 21.55 -3.99
C GLY A 588 -22.06 23.00 -4.48
N GLU A 589 -20.91 23.44 -4.97
CA GLU A 589 -20.67 24.74 -5.56
C GLU A 589 -19.94 24.60 -6.89
N VAL A 590 -20.39 25.34 -7.91
CA VAL A 590 -19.72 25.45 -9.20
C VAL A 590 -19.47 26.92 -9.50
N ASP A 591 -18.21 27.28 -9.68
CA ASP A 591 -17.76 28.63 -10.02
C ASP A 591 -17.39 28.64 -11.51
N PHE A 592 -18.26 29.23 -12.33
CA PHE A 592 -18.12 29.27 -13.78
C PHE A 592 -17.67 30.65 -14.25
N THR A 593 -16.73 30.70 -15.19
CA THR A 593 -16.32 31.96 -15.83
C THR A 593 -16.08 31.77 -17.33
N ASP A 594 -16.56 32.69 -18.16
CA ASP A 594 -16.29 32.69 -19.60
C ASP A 594 -15.49 33.95 -19.97
N LEU A 595 -14.20 33.74 -20.25
CA LEU A 595 -13.26 34.79 -20.66
C LEU A 595 -13.19 34.94 -22.19
N SER A 596 -13.92 34.12 -22.97
CA SER A 596 -13.97 34.18 -24.45
C SER A 596 -14.84 35.32 -24.99
N LEU A 597 -15.44 36.10 -24.10
CA LEU A 597 -16.36 37.19 -24.41
C LEU A 597 -15.65 38.55 -24.29
N PRO A 598 -16.16 39.61 -24.96
CA PRO A 598 -15.59 40.97 -24.86
C PRO A 598 -15.57 41.55 -23.44
N LEU A 599 -16.52 41.13 -22.61
CA LEU A 599 -16.57 41.37 -21.17
C LEU A 599 -16.56 40.00 -20.48
N PRO A 600 -15.85 39.78 -19.37
CA PRO A 600 -15.86 38.48 -18.71
C PRO A 600 -17.25 38.19 -18.12
N PHE A 601 -17.75 36.97 -18.32
CA PHE A 601 -18.95 36.48 -17.64
C PHE A 601 -18.54 35.59 -16.47
N ALA A 602 -19.20 35.75 -15.33
CA ALA A 602 -19.01 34.89 -14.17
C ALA A 602 -20.38 34.54 -13.57
N ALA A 603 -20.55 33.28 -13.19
CA ALA A 603 -21.74 32.78 -12.54
C ALA A 603 -21.37 31.74 -11.48
N ARG A 604 -22.15 31.71 -10.39
CA ARG A 604 -21.94 30.76 -9.32
C ARG A 604 -23.22 29.99 -9.05
N VAL A 605 -23.12 28.67 -9.15
CA VAL A 605 -24.16 27.75 -8.69
C VAL A 605 -23.81 27.32 -7.27
N GLN A 606 -24.74 27.49 -6.34
CA GLN A 606 -24.61 27.13 -4.93
C GLN A 606 -25.67 26.10 -4.55
N ASP A 607 -25.48 25.47 -3.38
CA ASP A 607 -26.42 24.50 -2.82
C ASP A 607 -26.80 23.38 -3.82
N LEU A 608 -25.85 23.00 -4.69
CA LEU A 608 -26.05 21.96 -5.69
C LEU A 608 -26.25 20.62 -4.97
N GLN A 609 -27.40 19.99 -5.21
CA GLN A 609 -27.80 18.74 -4.58
C GLN A 609 -28.47 17.81 -5.59
N GLY A 610 -28.31 16.50 -5.38
CA GLY A 610 -28.98 15.51 -6.20
C GLY A 610 -28.17 14.24 -6.39
N GLU A 611 -28.50 13.49 -7.44
CA GLU A 611 -27.89 12.18 -7.68
C GLU A 611 -27.67 11.84 -9.15
N PHE A 612 -26.74 10.91 -9.35
CA PHE A 612 -26.59 10.12 -10.56
C PHE A 612 -26.92 8.67 -10.21
N THR A 613 -27.66 8.00 -11.08
CA THR A 613 -27.85 6.54 -10.96
C THR A 613 -26.59 5.80 -11.39
N THR A 614 -26.66 4.47 -11.44
CA THR A 614 -25.53 3.61 -11.76
C THR A 614 -24.87 3.99 -13.10
N ILE A 615 -23.55 4.07 -13.09
CA ILE A 615 -22.67 4.16 -14.25
C ILE A 615 -21.98 2.82 -14.40
N ASP A 616 -22.22 2.13 -15.50
CA ASP A 616 -21.57 0.85 -15.81
C ASP A 616 -21.01 0.90 -17.24
N THR A 617 -19.71 0.62 -17.39
CA THR A 617 -19.01 0.66 -18.68
C THR A 617 -19.38 -0.51 -19.60
N VAL A 618 -19.97 -1.59 -19.07
CA VAL A 618 -20.40 -2.77 -19.84
C VAL A 618 -21.91 -2.85 -20.05
N SER A 619 -22.71 -2.03 -19.36
CA SER A 619 -24.16 -1.98 -19.53
C SER A 619 -24.58 -1.06 -20.69
N SER A 620 -25.72 -1.38 -21.29
CA SER A 620 -26.46 -0.53 -22.22
C SER A 620 -27.40 0.45 -21.52
N ALA A 621 -27.68 0.24 -20.23
CA ALA A 621 -28.53 1.11 -19.43
C ALA A 621 -27.90 2.52 -19.30
N PRO A 622 -28.68 3.60 -19.52
CA PRO A 622 -28.19 4.94 -19.32
C PRO A 622 -28.15 5.31 -17.84
N SER A 623 -27.17 6.12 -17.46
CA SER A 623 -27.15 6.78 -16.16
C SER A 623 -28.10 7.97 -16.19
N ARG A 624 -29.05 8.01 -15.26
CA ARG A 624 -29.91 9.16 -15.01
C ARG A 624 -29.20 10.19 -14.15
N ILE A 625 -29.49 11.46 -14.41
CA ILE A 625 -29.00 12.63 -13.67
C ILE A 625 -30.24 13.37 -13.14
N ALA A 626 -30.20 13.76 -11.87
CA ALA A 626 -31.13 14.70 -11.29
C ALA A 626 -30.38 15.60 -10.31
N LEU A 627 -30.06 16.81 -10.73
CA LEU A 627 -29.37 17.82 -9.93
C LEU A 627 -30.22 19.09 -9.85
N GLU A 628 -30.19 19.73 -8.71
CA GLU A 628 -30.86 21.00 -8.45
C GLU A 628 -29.89 21.91 -7.69
N GLY A 629 -29.86 23.19 -8.04
CA GLY A 629 -29.01 24.16 -7.39
C GLY A 629 -29.60 25.56 -7.49
N ARG A 630 -28.92 26.50 -6.87
CA ARG A 630 -29.32 27.90 -6.79
C ARG A 630 -28.31 28.78 -7.51
N VAL A 631 -28.79 29.69 -8.35
CA VAL A 631 -27.99 30.71 -9.04
C VAL A 631 -28.39 32.06 -8.47
N ASP A 632 -27.44 32.88 -8.03
CA ASP A 632 -27.73 34.13 -7.31
C ASP A 632 -28.64 33.87 -6.06
N PRO A 633 -29.22 34.87 -5.37
CA PRO A 633 -30.04 34.60 -4.18
C PRO A 633 -31.34 33.81 -4.43
N TYR A 634 -31.97 33.94 -5.61
CA TYR A 634 -33.32 33.41 -5.88
C TYR A 634 -33.48 32.67 -7.21
N GLY A 635 -32.43 32.54 -8.02
CA GLY A 635 -32.46 31.78 -9.27
C GLY A 635 -32.38 30.27 -9.01
N LEU A 636 -33.16 29.50 -9.76
CA LEU A 636 -33.14 28.04 -9.72
C LEU A 636 -32.41 27.52 -10.95
N THR A 637 -31.55 26.51 -10.76
CA THR A 637 -31.06 25.65 -11.84
C THR A 637 -31.41 24.21 -11.55
N ARG A 638 -31.83 23.46 -12.58
CA ARG A 638 -32.12 22.04 -12.48
C ARG A 638 -31.61 21.33 -13.72
N VAL A 639 -30.88 20.24 -13.53
CA VAL A 639 -30.37 19.39 -14.59
C VAL A 639 -30.97 18.01 -14.40
N ASN A 640 -31.81 17.59 -15.34
CA ASN A 640 -32.47 16.29 -15.31
C ASN A 640 -32.22 15.59 -16.64
N GLY A 641 -31.99 14.29 -16.63
CA GLY A 641 -31.84 13.57 -17.89
C GLY A 641 -31.23 12.20 -17.73
N GLN A 642 -30.76 11.67 -18.84
CA GLN A 642 -30.09 10.38 -18.90
C GLN A 642 -29.06 10.35 -20.01
N LEU A 643 -27.94 9.67 -19.80
CA LEU A 643 -26.92 9.46 -20.83
C LEU A 643 -26.18 8.15 -20.63
N ARG A 644 -25.62 7.60 -21.71
CA ARG A 644 -24.64 6.51 -21.61
C ARG A 644 -23.25 7.11 -21.42
N VAL A 645 -22.71 7.07 -20.21
CA VAL A 645 -21.41 7.70 -19.87
C VAL A 645 -20.25 7.11 -20.68
N SER A 646 -20.30 5.82 -21.01
CA SER A 646 -19.30 5.15 -21.86
C SER A 646 -19.40 5.53 -23.34
N ALA A 647 -20.56 6.02 -23.80
CA ALA A 647 -20.83 6.37 -25.18
C ALA A 647 -21.83 7.54 -25.25
N PRO A 648 -21.47 8.75 -24.75
CA PRO A 648 -22.42 9.86 -24.62
C PRO A 648 -22.91 10.36 -25.98
N THR A 649 -22.16 10.08 -27.06
CA THR A 649 -22.55 10.43 -28.43
C THR A 649 -23.57 9.46 -29.05
N GLU A 650 -23.79 8.29 -28.44
CA GLU A 650 -24.79 7.32 -28.88
C GLU A 650 -26.16 7.60 -28.27
N MET A 651 -26.21 7.98 -26.99
CA MET A 651 -27.47 8.25 -26.28
C MET A 651 -27.29 9.27 -25.16
N ALA A 652 -28.01 10.39 -25.28
CA ALA A 652 -28.21 11.37 -24.21
C ALA A 652 -29.60 12.03 -24.35
N ASP A 653 -30.32 12.29 -23.27
CA ASP A 653 -31.50 13.16 -23.24
C ASP A 653 -31.35 14.00 -21.97
N ILE A 654 -30.83 15.23 -22.13
CA ILE A 654 -30.48 16.12 -21.04
C ILE A 654 -31.37 17.36 -21.12
N GLY A 655 -32.12 17.59 -20.04
CA GLY A 655 -32.86 18.81 -19.77
C GLY A 655 -32.10 19.69 -18.78
N VAL A 656 -32.00 20.98 -19.09
CA VAL A 656 -31.47 22.01 -18.21
C VAL A 656 -32.52 23.10 -18.10
N LEU A 657 -33.01 23.32 -16.89
CA LEU A 657 -33.97 24.36 -16.56
C LEU A 657 -33.26 25.43 -15.73
N PHE A 658 -33.38 26.68 -16.14
CA PHE A 658 -33.11 27.83 -15.30
C PHE A 658 -34.41 28.61 -15.10
N ARG A 659 -34.67 29.04 -13.87
CA ARG A 659 -35.81 29.93 -13.57
C ARG A 659 -35.36 31.11 -12.74
N ASN A 660 -35.95 32.26 -13.02
CA ASN A 660 -35.77 33.51 -12.28
C ASN A 660 -34.31 33.97 -12.24
N ILE A 661 -33.60 33.83 -13.36
CA ILE A 661 -32.20 34.28 -13.48
C ILE A 661 -32.16 35.77 -13.81
N GLU A 662 -31.28 36.52 -13.15
CA GLU A 662 -31.09 37.93 -13.46
C GLU A 662 -30.42 38.11 -14.84
N MET A 663 -30.96 39.01 -15.65
CA MET A 663 -30.42 39.23 -17.00
C MET A 663 -29.26 40.21 -17.06
N ALA A 664 -29.14 41.14 -16.09
CA ALA A 664 -28.05 42.11 -16.09
C ALA A 664 -26.66 41.45 -16.10
N PRO A 665 -26.38 40.38 -15.30
CA PRO A 665 -25.15 39.60 -15.39
C PRO A 665 -24.87 38.94 -16.76
N LEU A 666 -25.89 38.75 -17.61
CA LEU A 666 -25.76 38.14 -18.94
C LEU A 666 -25.31 39.13 -20.04
N SER A 667 -25.15 40.41 -19.70
CA SER A 667 -24.67 41.46 -20.60
C SER A 667 -23.42 41.10 -21.45
N PRO A 668 -22.41 40.37 -20.92
CA PRO A 668 -21.28 39.90 -21.74
C PRO A 668 -21.67 39.19 -23.04
N TYR A 669 -22.70 38.35 -23.02
CA TYR A 669 -23.17 37.63 -24.19
C TYR A 669 -23.89 38.56 -25.17
N THR A 670 -24.75 39.45 -24.69
CA THR A 670 -25.45 40.41 -25.58
C THR A 670 -24.51 41.44 -26.19
N VAL A 671 -23.44 41.83 -25.49
CA VAL A 671 -22.38 42.69 -26.04
C VAL A 671 -21.61 41.99 -27.15
N LYS A 672 -21.31 40.68 -27.01
CA LYS A 672 -20.64 39.89 -28.06
C LYS A 672 -21.41 39.88 -29.37
N PHE A 673 -22.72 39.62 -29.31
CA PHE A 673 -23.53 39.41 -30.52
C PHE A 673 -24.25 40.67 -31.02
N ALA A 674 -24.65 41.58 -30.13
CA ALA A 674 -25.50 42.73 -30.48
C ALA A 674 -24.97 44.08 -29.98
N GLY A 675 -23.78 44.12 -29.36
CA GLY A 675 -23.08 45.36 -29.00
C GLY A 675 -23.83 46.20 -27.98
N ARG A 676 -24.62 45.59 -27.08
CA ARG A 676 -25.43 46.31 -26.10
C ARG A 676 -25.57 45.54 -24.78
N LYS A 677 -25.53 46.27 -23.66
CA LYS A 677 -25.76 45.71 -22.31
C LYS A 677 -27.26 45.52 -22.02
N ILE A 678 -27.56 44.73 -21.00
CA ILE A 678 -28.89 44.61 -20.39
C ILE A 678 -28.84 45.34 -19.03
N ALA A 679 -29.81 46.21 -18.77
CA ALA A 679 -29.91 46.96 -17.51
C ALA A 679 -30.68 46.17 -16.44
N GLY A 680 -31.67 45.37 -16.85
CA GLY A 680 -32.57 44.66 -15.94
C GLY A 680 -33.46 43.64 -16.68
N GLY A 681 -34.25 42.91 -15.90
CA GLY A 681 -35.12 41.82 -16.34
C GLY A 681 -34.73 40.45 -15.78
N LYS A 682 -35.64 39.49 -15.90
CA LYS A 682 -35.44 38.10 -15.49
C LYS A 682 -35.61 37.16 -16.69
N ILE A 683 -34.95 36.00 -16.65
CA ILE A 683 -35.03 34.98 -17.70
C ILE A 683 -35.26 33.59 -17.13
N ASP A 684 -36.19 32.87 -17.74
CA ASP A 684 -36.38 31.43 -17.61
C ASP A 684 -35.91 30.75 -18.91
N LEU A 685 -35.11 29.69 -18.76
CA LEU A 685 -34.57 28.91 -19.87
C LEU A 685 -34.95 27.45 -19.66
N ASP A 686 -35.73 26.87 -20.56
CA ASP A 686 -36.00 25.43 -20.60
C ASP A 686 -35.31 24.85 -21.85
N LEU A 687 -34.20 24.18 -21.61
CA LEU A 687 -33.32 23.63 -22.63
C LEU A 687 -33.41 22.10 -22.58
N ARG A 688 -33.73 21.45 -23.69
CA ARG A 688 -33.73 19.98 -23.76
C ARG A 688 -33.01 19.50 -25.00
N TYR A 689 -31.97 18.70 -24.81
CA TYR A 689 -31.14 18.16 -25.87
C TYR A 689 -31.18 16.64 -25.85
N ARG A 690 -31.74 16.06 -26.92
CA ARG A 690 -31.76 14.62 -27.16
C ARG A 690 -30.76 14.28 -28.26
N LEU A 691 -29.91 13.31 -27.97
CA LEU A 691 -28.97 12.70 -28.86
C LEU A 691 -29.30 11.23 -29.02
N ASP A 692 -29.51 10.80 -30.25
CA ASP A 692 -29.75 9.41 -30.65
C ASP A 692 -28.87 9.09 -31.86
N GLN A 693 -27.93 8.15 -31.70
CA GLN A 693 -26.97 7.75 -32.74
C GLN A 693 -26.31 8.94 -33.44
N ARG A 694 -25.72 9.85 -32.66
CA ARG A 694 -25.04 11.06 -33.12
C ARG A 694 -25.93 12.13 -33.78
N ARG A 695 -27.25 11.91 -33.85
CA ARG A 695 -28.23 12.90 -34.30
C ARG A 695 -28.78 13.67 -33.11
N MET A 696 -28.73 14.99 -33.16
CA MET A 696 -29.16 15.88 -32.09
C MET A 696 -30.47 16.57 -32.45
N VAL A 697 -31.41 16.56 -31.50
CA VAL A 697 -32.64 17.35 -31.49
C VAL A 697 -32.67 18.15 -30.19
N GLY A 698 -32.63 19.46 -30.32
CA GLY A 698 -32.68 20.44 -29.24
C GLY A 698 -33.99 21.21 -29.24
N SER A 699 -34.58 21.41 -28.08
CA SER A 699 -35.69 22.33 -27.81
C SER A 699 -35.17 23.40 -26.87
N ASN A 700 -35.32 24.67 -27.24
CA ASN A 700 -34.93 25.80 -26.39
C ASN A 700 -36.13 26.73 -26.24
N ARG A 701 -36.75 26.75 -25.06
CA ARG A 701 -37.75 27.75 -24.70
C ARG A 701 -37.11 28.81 -23.84
N ILE A 702 -37.26 30.06 -24.26
CA ILE A 702 -36.66 31.22 -23.61
C ILE A 702 -37.79 32.16 -23.26
N VAL A 703 -38.00 32.37 -21.97
CA VAL A 703 -38.98 33.32 -21.47
C VAL A 703 -38.24 34.44 -20.78
N ILE A 704 -38.53 35.68 -21.15
CA ILE A 704 -37.92 36.86 -20.57
C ILE A 704 -39.02 37.77 -20.02
N ASP A 705 -38.88 38.17 -18.76
CA ASP A 705 -39.78 39.09 -18.08
C ASP A 705 -39.09 40.45 -17.90
N GLU A 706 -39.81 41.52 -18.25
CA GLU A 706 -39.42 42.92 -18.01
C GLU A 706 -38.02 43.32 -18.55
N LEU A 707 -37.63 42.84 -19.73
CA LEU A 707 -36.31 43.17 -20.32
C LEU A 707 -36.06 44.68 -20.45
N GLU A 708 -34.99 45.17 -19.83
CA GLU A 708 -34.52 46.55 -19.96
C GLU A 708 -33.18 46.62 -20.69
N LEU A 709 -33.12 47.36 -21.80
CA LEU A 709 -31.89 47.53 -22.56
C LEU A 709 -30.99 48.60 -21.94
N GLY A 710 -29.71 48.28 -21.79
CA GLY A 710 -28.69 49.21 -21.31
C GLY A 710 -28.01 50.03 -22.42
N GLU A 711 -26.81 50.51 -22.12
CA GLU A 711 -25.95 51.29 -23.02
C GLU A 711 -25.37 50.46 -24.19
N LYS A 712 -25.12 51.13 -25.33
CA LYS A 712 -24.43 50.54 -26.48
C LYS A 712 -22.94 50.45 -26.18
N VAL A 713 -22.34 49.30 -26.47
CA VAL A 713 -20.91 49.03 -26.28
C VAL A 713 -20.27 48.85 -27.66
N PRO A 714 -19.23 49.63 -28.01
CA PRO A 714 -18.51 49.44 -29.27
C PRO A 714 -17.91 48.03 -29.35
N ASN A 715 -18.37 47.23 -30.31
CA ASN A 715 -17.82 45.91 -30.60
C ASN A 715 -17.85 45.68 -32.13
N PRO A 716 -16.69 45.66 -32.81
CA PRO A 716 -16.61 45.49 -34.27
C PRO A 716 -17.21 44.17 -34.79
N GLY A 717 -17.29 43.13 -33.95
CA GLY A 717 -17.86 41.82 -34.30
C GLY A 717 -19.35 41.68 -33.99
N ALA A 718 -19.99 42.69 -33.41
CA ALA A 718 -21.43 42.64 -33.10
C ALA A 718 -22.28 42.98 -34.34
N MET A 719 -23.46 42.36 -34.42
CA MET A 719 -24.47 42.67 -35.45
C MET A 719 -25.12 44.03 -35.15
N ASP A 720 -25.34 44.86 -36.17
CA ASP A 720 -26.06 46.14 -36.01
C ASP A 720 -27.58 45.90 -36.03
N LEU A 721 -28.13 45.48 -34.89
CA LEU A 721 -29.53 45.11 -34.72
C LEU A 721 -30.34 46.24 -34.05
N PRO A 722 -31.57 46.56 -34.52
CA PRO A 722 -32.45 47.52 -33.86
C PRO A 722 -33.13 46.89 -32.64
N LEU A 723 -32.35 46.53 -31.61
CA LEU A 723 -32.82 45.77 -30.45
C LEU A 723 -34.02 46.40 -29.73
N ALA A 724 -34.08 47.73 -29.62
CA ALA A 724 -35.20 48.41 -28.98
C ALA A 724 -36.53 48.15 -29.71
N LEU A 725 -36.51 48.13 -31.04
CA LEU A 725 -37.67 47.79 -31.85
C LEU A 725 -38.02 46.30 -31.73
N ALA A 726 -37.02 45.41 -31.78
CA ALA A 726 -37.23 43.97 -31.63
C ALA A 726 -37.87 43.63 -30.27
N VAL A 727 -37.36 44.21 -29.17
CA VAL A 727 -37.92 44.04 -27.83
C VAL A 727 -39.35 44.57 -27.75
N ALA A 728 -39.62 45.77 -28.30
CA ALA A 728 -40.96 46.34 -28.31
C ALA A 728 -41.99 45.50 -29.10
N LEU A 729 -41.55 44.78 -30.14
CA LEU A 729 -42.39 43.91 -30.95
C LEU A 729 -42.60 42.52 -30.35
N LEU A 730 -41.65 42.03 -29.56
CA LEU A 730 -41.69 40.70 -28.94
C LEU A 730 -42.37 40.70 -27.57
N LYS A 731 -42.41 41.85 -26.89
CA LYS A 731 -43.08 42.01 -25.60
C LYS A 731 -44.60 41.93 -25.75
N ASP A 732 -45.24 41.19 -24.86
CA ASP A 732 -46.69 41.14 -24.72
C ASP A 732 -47.24 42.27 -23.83
N ALA A 733 -48.56 42.23 -23.55
CA ALA A 733 -49.23 43.23 -22.73
C ALA A 733 -48.72 43.29 -21.27
N ASN A 734 -48.06 42.22 -20.81
CA ASN A 734 -47.47 42.08 -19.48
C ASN A 734 -45.94 42.28 -19.51
N GLY A 735 -45.38 42.72 -20.65
CA GLY A 735 -43.94 42.95 -20.79
C GLY A 735 -43.08 41.69 -20.94
N ARG A 736 -43.70 40.53 -21.19
CA ARG A 736 -43.07 39.21 -21.32
C ARG A 736 -42.76 38.85 -22.77
N ILE A 737 -41.64 38.17 -23.00
CA ILE A 737 -41.20 37.65 -24.31
C ILE A 737 -41.08 36.13 -24.17
N ASP A 738 -41.77 35.35 -25.00
CA ASP A 738 -41.72 33.87 -25.01
C ASP A 738 -41.26 33.38 -26.39
N LEU A 739 -40.11 32.72 -26.44
CA LEU A 739 -39.45 32.27 -27.67
C LEU A 739 -39.19 30.77 -27.62
N ASP A 740 -39.75 30.03 -28.57
CA ASP A 740 -39.44 28.62 -28.79
C ASP A 740 -38.53 28.45 -30.02
N MET A 741 -37.32 27.93 -29.80
CA MET A 741 -36.27 27.77 -30.80
C MET A 741 -35.79 26.31 -30.88
N PRO A 742 -36.38 25.47 -31.76
CA PRO A 742 -35.89 24.13 -32.00
C PRO A 742 -34.58 24.15 -32.81
N VAL A 743 -33.69 23.20 -32.53
CA VAL A 743 -32.41 23.01 -33.21
C VAL A 743 -32.26 21.54 -33.59
N GLU A 744 -31.93 21.24 -34.84
CA GLU A 744 -31.66 19.86 -35.28
C GLU A 744 -30.37 19.79 -36.10
N GLY A 745 -29.60 18.72 -35.93
CA GLY A 745 -28.35 18.53 -36.66
C GLY A 745 -27.69 17.16 -36.42
N SER A 746 -26.67 16.86 -37.23
CA SER A 746 -25.76 15.73 -37.01
C SER A 746 -24.49 16.21 -36.32
N LEU A 747 -23.91 15.40 -35.42
CA LEU A 747 -22.57 15.67 -34.88
C LEU A 747 -21.45 15.52 -35.91
N ASP A 748 -21.70 14.79 -37.01
CA ASP A 748 -20.71 14.55 -38.07
C ASP A 748 -20.64 15.69 -39.11
N ASP A 749 -21.71 16.49 -39.21
CA ASP A 749 -21.78 17.66 -40.09
C ASP A 749 -22.59 18.77 -39.37
N PRO A 750 -21.91 19.68 -38.63
CA PRO A 750 -22.53 20.64 -37.73
C PRO A 750 -23.22 21.82 -38.45
N GLN A 751 -23.82 21.62 -39.62
CA GLN A 751 -24.73 22.59 -40.24
C GLN A 751 -26.10 22.56 -39.56
N PHE A 752 -26.17 23.12 -38.34
CA PHE A 752 -27.42 23.22 -37.59
C PHE A 752 -28.44 24.11 -38.33
N ARG A 753 -29.60 23.56 -38.67
CA ARG A 753 -30.65 24.29 -39.39
C ARG A 753 -31.49 25.09 -38.40
N ILE A 754 -31.25 26.40 -38.32
CA ILE A 754 -32.04 27.37 -37.52
C ILE A 754 -33.31 27.84 -38.27
N GLY A 755 -33.54 27.37 -39.50
CA GLY A 755 -34.50 27.96 -40.43
C GLY A 755 -35.95 27.49 -40.26
N GLY A 756 -36.86 28.42 -39.93
CA GLY A 756 -38.28 28.35 -40.33
C GLY A 756 -39.34 28.75 -39.29
N VAL A 757 -38.99 28.91 -38.01
CA VAL A 757 -39.98 28.93 -36.92
C VAL A 757 -40.34 30.32 -36.38
N LEU A 758 -39.51 31.35 -36.63
CA LEU A 758 -39.71 32.70 -36.06
C LEU A 758 -41.02 33.41 -36.47
N TRP A 759 -41.68 33.01 -37.56
CA TRP A 759 -42.83 33.75 -38.10
C TRP A 759 -44.21 33.27 -37.59
N LYS A 760 -44.32 32.06 -37.03
CA LYS A 760 -45.61 31.48 -36.62
C LYS A 760 -46.04 31.84 -35.19
N ALA A 761 -45.11 32.24 -34.32
CA ALA A 761 -45.40 32.70 -32.96
C ALA A 761 -46.06 34.10 -32.92
N PHE A 762 -45.94 34.89 -34.00
CA PHE A 762 -46.29 36.31 -34.05
C PHE A 762 -47.81 36.60 -34.07
N VAL A 763 -48.68 35.64 -34.38
CA VAL A 763 -50.10 35.93 -34.72
C VAL A 763 -51.10 35.57 -33.61
N ASN A 764 -50.72 34.78 -32.60
CA ASN A 764 -51.70 34.21 -31.66
C ASN A 764 -51.81 34.88 -30.29
N LEU A 765 -51.08 35.97 -30.02
CA LEU A 765 -51.09 36.62 -28.72
C LEU A 765 -51.96 37.89 -28.72
N VAL A 766 -53.28 37.71 -28.76
CA VAL A 766 -54.24 38.79 -28.47
C VAL A 766 -55.40 38.26 -27.62
N THR A 767 -55.56 38.90 -26.45
CA THR A 767 -56.68 38.89 -25.49
C THR A 767 -56.84 37.71 -24.51
N ARG A 768 -56.61 38.01 -23.21
CA ARG A 768 -57.65 38.20 -22.16
C ARG A 768 -57.03 38.70 -20.84
N VAL A 769 -57.69 39.65 -20.19
CA VAL A 769 -57.38 40.19 -18.84
C VAL A 769 -58.52 39.83 -17.89
N VAL A 770 -58.20 39.41 -16.66
CA VAL A 770 -59.14 39.34 -15.53
C VAL A 770 -58.47 39.86 -14.25
N SER A 771 -59.23 40.61 -13.45
CA SER A 771 -58.83 41.26 -12.19
C SER A 771 -58.57 40.26 -11.06
N ALA A 772 -57.36 40.30 -10.45
CA ALA A 772 -56.96 39.44 -9.33
C ALA A 772 -56.60 40.26 -8.05
N PRO A 773 -56.88 39.74 -6.83
CA PRO A 773 -56.81 40.48 -5.56
C PRO A 773 -55.39 40.88 -5.08
N PHE A 774 -54.31 40.27 -5.61
CA PHE A 774 -52.92 40.60 -5.24
C PHE A 774 -52.36 41.84 -5.94
N ARG A 775 -53.08 42.40 -6.94
CA ARG A 775 -52.70 43.66 -7.60
C ARG A 775 -52.48 44.83 -6.64
N LEU A 776 -53.27 44.89 -5.57
CA LEU A 776 -53.18 45.94 -4.55
C LEU A 776 -51.88 45.85 -3.73
N LEU A 777 -51.31 44.66 -3.55
CA LEU A 777 -50.06 44.46 -2.80
C LEU A 777 -48.83 44.76 -3.66
N GLY A 778 -48.81 44.31 -4.93
CA GLY A 778 -47.69 44.61 -5.82
C GLY A 778 -47.58 46.09 -6.19
N ASN A 779 -48.70 46.80 -6.39
CA ASN A 779 -48.70 48.26 -6.57
C ASN A 779 -48.11 49.03 -5.37
N LEU A 780 -48.14 48.46 -4.17
CA LEU A 780 -47.59 49.06 -2.95
C LEU A 780 -46.07 48.89 -2.84
N LEU A 781 -45.53 47.88 -3.52
CA LEU A 781 -44.09 47.59 -3.62
C LEU A 781 -43.47 48.08 -4.94
N GLY A 782 -44.29 48.52 -5.90
CA GLY A 782 -43.84 48.89 -7.24
C GLY A 782 -43.48 47.68 -8.11
N ILE A 783 -44.10 46.52 -7.87
CA ILE A 783 -43.82 45.24 -8.52
C ILE A 783 -45.09 44.78 -9.25
N ASP A 784 -44.97 44.34 -10.51
CA ASP A 784 -46.11 43.83 -11.27
C ASP A 784 -46.63 42.49 -10.70
N SER A 785 -47.96 42.32 -10.71
CA SER A 785 -48.65 41.74 -9.54
C SER A 785 -49.61 40.58 -9.82
N GLU A 786 -49.51 39.97 -11.01
CA GLU A 786 -50.34 38.82 -11.38
C GLU A 786 -49.85 37.48 -10.80
N ASP A 787 -48.56 37.36 -10.43
CA ASP A 787 -47.95 36.08 -9.99
C ASP A 787 -47.57 36.00 -8.49
N LEU A 788 -47.67 37.10 -7.74
CA LEU A 788 -47.27 37.15 -6.31
C LEU A 788 -48.14 36.27 -5.40
N GLY A 789 -49.41 36.06 -5.73
CA GLY A 789 -50.35 35.29 -4.91
C GLY A 789 -50.21 33.77 -5.05
N ARG A 790 -49.24 33.27 -5.83
CA ARG A 790 -49.15 31.85 -6.18
C ARG A 790 -47.77 31.28 -5.90
N ILE A 791 -47.74 30.15 -5.20
CA ILE A 791 -46.53 29.36 -4.94
C ILE A 791 -46.55 28.09 -5.78
N ASP A 792 -45.52 27.88 -6.60
CA ASP A 792 -45.40 26.69 -7.44
C ASP A 792 -44.60 25.57 -6.73
N PHE A 793 -45.18 24.38 -6.63
CA PHE A 793 -44.50 23.19 -6.13
C PHE A 793 -44.12 22.23 -7.25
N THR A 794 -43.07 21.43 -7.01
CA THR A 794 -42.77 20.28 -7.88
C THR A 794 -43.69 19.10 -7.51
N PRO A 795 -44.24 18.35 -8.48
CA PRO A 795 -45.03 17.16 -8.19
C PRO A 795 -44.31 16.18 -7.25
N GLY A 796 -45.02 15.65 -6.25
CA GLY A 796 -44.48 14.73 -5.22
C GLY A 796 -43.59 15.40 -4.16
N ARG A 797 -43.32 16.71 -4.26
CA ARG A 797 -42.46 17.47 -3.34
C ARG A 797 -43.23 18.57 -2.61
N ALA A 798 -42.78 18.88 -1.39
CA ALA A 798 -43.35 19.92 -0.53
C ALA A 798 -42.39 21.06 -0.19
N ASP A 799 -41.14 20.98 -0.61
CA ASP A 799 -40.14 22.01 -0.36
C ASP A 799 -40.31 23.23 -1.29
N LEU A 800 -39.93 24.40 -0.77
CA LEU A 800 -40.04 25.67 -1.48
C LEU A 800 -38.81 25.93 -2.35
N LEU A 801 -39.05 26.14 -3.64
CA LEU A 801 -38.01 26.47 -4.61
C LEU A 801 -37.50 27.90 -4.40
N PRO A 802 -36.24 28.22 -4.77
CA PRO A 802 -35.66 29.55 -4.59
C PRO A 802 -36.53 30.72 -5.13
N PRO A 803 -37.15 30.63 -6.34
CA PRO A 803 -38.01 31.71 -6.85
C PRO A 803 -39.26 31.94 -5.99
N GLU A 804 -39.80 30.87 -5.40
CA GLU A 804 -41.00 30.97 -4.57
C GLU A 804 -40.71 31.62 -3.22
N LYS A 805 -39.47 31.50 -2.72
CA LYS A 805 -39.02 32.21 -1.51
C LYS A 805 -38.94 33.72 -1.75
N GLU A 806 -38.51 34.17 -2.94
CA GLU A 806 -38.51 35.60 -3.30
C GLU A 806 -39.93 36.16 -3.27
N LYS A 807 -40.90 35.44 -3.85
CA LYS A 807 -42.32 35.83 -3.80
C LYS A 807 -42.84 35.93 -2.36
N LEU A 808 -42.54 34.94 -1.51
CA LEU A 808 -42.94 34.97 -0.10
C LEU A 808 -42.29 36.11 0.66
N ALA A 809 -41.03 36.46 0.36
CA ALA A 809 -40.36 37.62 0.94
C ALA A 809 -41.06 38.93 0.57
N HIS A 810 -41.47 39.10 -0.69
CA HIS A 810 -42.28 40.24 -1.13
C HIS A 810 -43.65 40.27 -0.44
N ILE A 811 -44.31 39.12 -0.28
CA ILE A 811 -45.58 39.03 0.47
C ILE A 811 -45.37 39.47 1.93
N ALA A 812 -44.33 38.97 2.60
CA ALA A 812 -44.01 39.34 3.97
C ALA A 812 -43.77 40.85 4.11
N GLU A 813 -43.05 41.47 3.16
CA GLU A 813 -42.86 42.91 3.11
C GLU A 813 -44.19 43.66 2.94
N ALA A 814 -45.06 43.19 2.04
CA ALA A 814 -46.38 43.78 1.82
C ALA A 814 -47.26 43.68 3.09
N LEU A 815 -47.23 42.53 3.77
CA LEU A 815 -47.93 42.29 5.03
C LEU A 815 -47.40 43.19 6.16
N ALA A 816 -46.10 43.45 6.20
CA ALA A 816 -45.51 44.40 7.16
C ALA A 816 -46.04 45.83 6.93
N LYS A 817 -46.20 46.25 5.68
CA LYS A 817 -46.76 47.58 5.32
C LYS A 817 -48.29 47.67 5.52
N ARG A 818 -48.99 46.54 5.68
CA ARG A 818 -50.45 46.45 5.86
C ARG A 818 -50.80 45.47 6.99
N PRO A 819 -50.73 45.90 8.26
CA PRO A 819 -50.89 45.03 9.43
C PRO A 819 -52.29 44.41 9.58
N GLN A 820 -53.30 44.92 8.88
CA GLN A 820 -54.68 44.43 8.92
C GLN A 820 -54.95 43.23 7.99
N LEU A 821 -53.96 42.78 7.21
CA LEU A 821 -54.14 41.69 6.25
C LEU A 821 -53.62 40.36 6.80
N GLU A 822 -54.29 39.26 6.46
CA GLU A 822 -53.86 37.89 6.74
C GLU A 822 -53.72 37.11 5.43
N VAL A 823 -52.81 36.14 5.39
CA VAL A 823 -52.62 35.24 4.24
C VAL A 823 -53.15 33.86 4.57
N GLU A 824 -53.98 33.34 3.68
CA GLU A 824 -54.51 32.00 3.72
C GLU A 824 -53.73 31.10 2.74
N VAL A 825 -53.20 29.99 3.25
CA VAL A 825 -52.38 29.03 2.51
C VAL A 825 -53.16 27.72 2.34
N PRO A 826 -53.46 27.29 1.10
CA PRO A 826 -54.14 26.02 0.85
C PRO A 826 -53.20 24.81 0.88
N ALA A 827 -53.72 23.67 1.34
CA ALA A 827 -53.13 22.36 1.10
C ALA A 827 -53.45 21.88 -0.31
N VAL A 828 -52.50 22.01 -1.25
CA VAL A 828 -52.74 21.67 -2.66
C VAL A 828 -52.13 20.35 -3.08
N VAL A 829 -52.87 19.61 -3.90
CA VAL A 829 -52.44 18.35 -4.53
C VAL A 829 -52.84 18.42 -6.00
N ALA A 830 -52.01 17.89 -6.90
CA ALA A 830 -52.39 17.60 -8.27
C ALA A 830 -52.49 16.07 -8.40
N THR A 831 -53.68 15.51 -8.21
CA THR A 831 -53.86 14.07 -7.95
C THR A 831 -53.10 13.17 -8.92
N ASP A 832 -53.18 13.41 -10.23
CA ASP A 832 -52.51 12.57 -11.25
C ASP A 832 -50.98 12.73 -11.24
N ALA A 833 -50.50 13.97 -11.19
CA ALA A 833 -49.07 14.28 -11.27
C ALA A 833 -48.33 13.89 -9.98
N ASP A 834 -48.92 14.20 -8.83
CA ASP A 834 -48.39 13.82 -7.52
C ASP A 834 -48.42 12.30 -7.34
N SER A 835 -49.50 11.62 -7.77
CA SER A 835 -49.54 10.16 -7.74
C SER A 835 -48.40 9.57 -8.58
N THR A 836 -48.19 10.08 -9.79
CA THR A 836 -47.12 9.58 -10.67
C THR A 836 -45.74 9.76 -10.05
N ALA A 837 -45.49 10.92 -9.43
CA ALA A 837 -44.22 11.19 -8.73
C ALA A 837 -44.04 10.29 -7.49
N LEU A 838 -45.11 10.06 -6.71
CA LEU A 838 -45.08 9.26 -5.49
C LEU A 838 -44.92 7.75 -5.74
N ARG A 839 -45.41 7.22 -6.86
CA ARG A 839 -45.30 5.78 -7.20
C ARG A 839 -43.87 5.26 -7.14
N THR A 840 -42.91 6.02 -7.67
CA THR A 840 -41.50 5.59 -7.68
C THR A 840 -40.93 5.58 -6.27
N ALA A 841 -41.25 6.60 -5.45
CA ALA A 841 -40.80 6.67 -4.06
C ALA A 841 -41.39 5.54 -3.20
N LEU A 842 -42.68 5.24 -3.38
CA LEU A 842 -43.36 4.15 -2.67
C LEU A 842 -42.83 2.77 -3.08
N LEU A 843 -42.57 2.54 -4.37
CA LEU A 843 -41.93 1.32 -4.84
C LEU A 843 -40.54 1.15 -4.21
N ASP A 844 -39.74 2.21 -4.17
CA ASP A 844 -38.41 2.17 -3.57
C ASP A 844 -38.46 1.88 -2.07
N GLN A 845 -39.45 2.44 -1.36
CA GLN A 845 -39.71 2.12 0.04
C GLN A 845 -40.10 0.65 0.22
N ARG A 846 -40.94 0.09 -0.66
CA ARG A 846 -41.34 -1.32 -0.61
C ARG A 846 -40.17 -2.26 -0.93
N ILE A 847 -39.33 -1.92 -1.92
CA ILE A 847 -38.10 -2.67 -2.22
C ILE A 847 -37.16 -2.64 -1.00
N ALA A 848 -37.00 -1.49 -0.35
CA ALA A 848 -36.16 -1.35 0.83
C ALA A 848 -36.68 -2.17 2.02
N GLN A 849 -38.00 -2.17 2.26
CA GLN A 849 -38.64 -3.01 3.27
C GLN A 849 -38.44 -4.50 2.97
N ALA A 850 -38.72 -4.93 1.74
CA ALA A 850 -38.54 -6.31 1.32
C ALA A 850 -37.06 -6.76 1.40
N LEU A 851 -36.10 -5.88 1.12
CA LEU A 851 -34.67 -6.15 1.31
C LEU A 851 -34.31 -6.35 2.79
N ALA A 852 -34.86 -5.52 3.68
CA ALA A 852 -34.64 -5.61 5.12
C ALA A 852 -35.23 -6.91 5.68
N GLU A 853 -36.46 -7.26 5.31
CA GLU A 853 -37.11 -8.53 5.68
C GLU A 853 -36.36 -9.74 5.15
N ALA A 854 -35.79 -9.62 3.95
CA ALA A 854 -35.02 -10.67 3.31
C ALA A 854 -33.59 -10.83 3.87
N GLY A 855 -33.21 -10.06 4.91
CA GLY A 855 -31.89 -10.11 5.54
C GLY A 855 -30.76 -9.75 4.58
N ALA A 856 -31.00 -8.81 3.66
CA ALA A 856 -29.99 -8.39 2.69
C ALA A 856 -28.76 -7.79 3.40
N PRO A 857 -27.54 -8.07 2.94
CA PRO A 857 -26.34 -7.43 3.48
C PRO A 857 -26.38 -5.92 3.21
N ALA A 858 -25.64 -5.14 4.01
CA ALA A 858 -25.63 -3.68 3.90
C ALA A 858 -25.09 -3.16 2.56
N SER A 859 -24.21 -3.92 1.90
CA SER A 859 -23.54 -3.61 0.64
C SER A 859 -23.07 -4.91 -0.07
N GLY A 860 -22.37 -4.80 -1.20
CA GLY A 860 -21.76 -5.92 -1.91
C GLY A 860 -22.56 -6.45 -3.10
N ARG A 861 -21.93 -7.29 -3.93
CA ARG A 861 -22.63 -8.07 -4.99
C ARG A 861 -23.79 -8.90 -4.45
N LYS A 862 -23.69 -9.37 -3.21
CA LYS A 862 -24.78 -10.11 -2.55
C LYS A 862 -26.02 -9.24 -2.36
N LEU A 863 -25.86 -7.94 -2.05
CA LEU A 863 -26.98 -7.00 -1.99
C LEU A 863 -27.62 -6.81 -3.36
N GLU A 864 -26.83 -6.65 -4.43
CA GLU A 864 -27.34 -6.50 -5.80
C GLU A 864 -28.11 -7.75 -6.26
N GLN A 865 -27.56 -8.94 -6.01
CA GLN A 865 -28.27 -10.20 -6.27
C GLN A 865 -29.56 -10.30 -5.46
N ARG A 866 -29.53 -9.93 -4.18
CA ARG A 866 -30.72 -9.95 -3.32
C ARG A 866 -31.76 -8.93 -3.78
N ARG A 867 -31.31 -7.75 -4.22
CA ARG A 867 -32.17 -6.71 -4.79
C ARG A 867 -32.83 -7.17 -6.07
N ARG A 868 -32.08 -7.81 -6.96
CA ARG A 868 -32.65 -8.45 -8.16
C ARG A 868 -33.72 -9.47 -7.78
N GLN A 869 -33.42 -10.39 -6.86
CA GLN A 869 -34.39 -11.39 -6.39
C GLN A 869 -35.65 -10.75 -5.79
N VAL A 870 -35.51 -9.70 -4.99
CA VAL A 870 -36.64 -8.95 -4.42
C VAL A 870 -37.47 -8.29 -5.53
N VAL A 871 -36.82 -7.65 -6.51
CA VAL A 871 -37.52 -7.04 -7.64
C VAL A 871 -38.21 -8.10 -8.50
N GLU A 872 -37.56 -9.22 -8.79
CA GLU A 872 -38.15 -10.37 -9.51
C GLU A 872 -39.35 -10.96 -8.75
N ALA A 873 -39.28 -11.07 -7.42
CA ALA A 873 -40.37 -11.55 -6.58
C ALA A 873 -41.56 -10.59 -6.57
N LEU A 874 -41.31 -9.28 -6.46
CA LEU A 874 -42.35 -8.25 -6.57
C LEU A 874 -42.98 -8.25 -7.97
N TYR A 875 -42.15 -8.41 -9.02
CA TYR A 875 -42.60 -8.45 -10.40
C TYR A 875 -43.50 -9.65 -10.67
N THR A 876 -43.09 -10.85 -10.28
CA THR A 876 -43.90 -12.07 -10.44
C THR A 876 -45.17 -12.07 -9.60
N GLY A 877 -45.11 -11.49 -8.39
CA GLY A 877 -46.31 -11.29 -7.57
C GLY A 877 -47.33 -10.34 -8.21
N ARG A 878 -46.86 -9.33 -8.94
CA ARG A 878 -47.72 -8.34 -9.61
C ARG A 878 -48.20 -8.79 -10.99
N PHE A 879 -47.37 -9.54 -11.72
CA PHE A 879 -47.60 -10.00 -13.09
C PHE A 879 -47.45 -11.53 -13.19
N PRO A 880 -48.38 -12.32 -12.63
CA PRO A 880 -48.25 -13.77 -12.55
C PRO A 880 -48.22 -14.48 -13.91
N ASP A 881 -48.80 -13.86 -14.95
CA ASP A 881 -48.87 -14.43 -16.31
C ASP A 881 -47.58 -14.21 -17.13
N ARG A 882 -46.61 -13.43 -16.62
CA ARG A 882 -45.36 -13.13 -17.33
C ARG A 882 -44.21 -13.98 -16.79
N ARG A 883 -43.44 -14.61 -17.69
CA ARG A 883 -42.29 -15.45 -17.30
C ARG A 883 -41.02 -14.60 -17.22
N LEU A 884 -40.31 -14.67 -16.09
CA LEU A 884 -39.02 -13.97 -15.92
C LEU A 884 -37.98 -14.34 -16.98
N ALA A 885 -37.99 -15.59 -17.47
CA ALA A 885 -37.05 -16.05 -18.49
C ALA A 885 -37.21 -15.30 -19.83
N ASP A 886 -38.44 -14.95 -20.20
CA ASP A 886 -38.71 -14.20 -21.43
C ASP A 886 -38.21 -12.75 -21.30
N GLU A 887 -38.36 -12.17 -20.11
CA GLU A 887 -37.81 -10.84 -19.82
C GLU A 887 -36.28 -10.85 -19.79
N GLN A 888 -35.65 -11.83 -19.13
CA GLN A 888 -34.19 -11.99 -19.11
C GLN A 888 -33.60 -12.16 -20.53
N ALA A 889 -34.29 -12.90 -21.40
CA ALA A 889 -33.84 -13.09 -22.78
C ALA A 889 -33.76 -11.78 -23.58
N ARG A 890 -34.65 -10.80 -23.32
CA ARG A 890 -34.64 -9.48 -23.98
C ARG A 890 -33.41 -8.63 -23.66
N TYR A 891 -32.80 -8.85 -22.49
CA TYR A 891 -31.62 -8.12 -22.02
C TYR A 891 -30.34 -8.95 -22.07
N THR A 892 -30.37 -10.10 -22.74
CA THR A 892 -29.20 -10.97 -22.91
C THR A 892 -28.55 -10.70 -24.26
N ALA A 893 -27.43 -10.00 -24.27
CA ALA A 893 -26.69 -9.63 -25.48
C ALA A 893 -25.17 -9.71 -25.23
N PRO A 894 -24.33 -9.78 -26.28
CA PRO A 894 -22.89 -9.60 -26.12
C PRO A 894 -22.59 -8.21 -25.54
N PRO A 895 -21.77 -8.08 -24.48
CA PRO A 895 -21.44 -6.77 -23.91
C PRO A 895 -20.73 -5.88 -24.94
N PRO A 896 -20.94 -4.55 -24.95
CA PRO A 896 -20.34 -3.64 -25.93
C PRO A 896 -18.80 -3.67 -25.96
N VAL A 897 -18.18 -4.11 -24.85
CA VAL A 897 -16.73 -4.05 -24.59
C VAL A 897 -16.13 -5.45 -24.35
N ASP A 898 -16.82 -6.54 -24.72
CA ASP A 898 -16.31 -7.92 -24.49
C ASP A 898 -15.41 -8.44 -25.62
N PRO A 899 -14.14 -8.79 -25.35
CA PRO A 899 -13.25 -9.43 -26.33
C PRO A 899 -13.71 -10.84 -26.77
N GLN A 900 -14.60 -11.50 -26.00
CA GLN A 900 -14.99 -12.90 -26.20
C GLN A 900 -16.36 -13.07 -26.90
N GLY A 901 -17.16 -12.00 -27.02
CA GLY A 901 -18.44 -11.99 -27.73
C GLY A 901 -19.52 -12.93 -27.16
N ARG A 902 -19.41 -13.35 -25.89
CA ARG A 902 -20.40 -14.27 -25.29
C ARG A 902 -21.63 -13.50 -24.82
N PRO A 903 -22.87 -13.92 -25.16
CA PRO A 903 -24.07 -13.26 -24.67
C PRO A 903 -24.17 -13.38 -23.14
N ARG A 904 -24.43 -12.26 -22.47
CA ARG A 904 -24.64 -12.18 -21.02
C ARG A 904 -25.84 -11.28 -20.74
N LEU A 905 -26.53 -11.54 -19.63
CA LEU A 905 -27.61 -10.69 -19.16
C LEU A 905 -27.05 -9.33 -18.71
N ASP A 906 -27.53 -8.24 -19.30
CA ASP A 906 -27.32 -6.89 -18.79
C ASP A 906 -28.23 -6.69 -17.55
N GLU A 907 -27.70 -7.08 -16.39
CA GLU A 907 -28.47 -7.11 -15.14
C GLU A 907 -29.03 -5.74 -14.76
N LEU A 908 -28.27 -4.67 -15.02
CA LEU A 908 -28.69 -3.30 -14.72
C LEU A 908 -29.88 -2.89 -15.59
N ALA A 909 -29.78 -3.07 -16.91
CA ALA A 909 -30.87 -2.75 -17.83
C ALA A 909 -32.12 -3.59 -17.55
N TYR A 910 -31.95 -4.87 -17.23
CA TYR A 910 -33.02 -5.78 -16.88
C TYR A 910 -33.75 -5.35 -15.60
N VAL A 911 -33.03 -5.11 -14.49
CA VAL A 911 -33.64 -4.73 -13.21
C VAL A 911 -34.32 -3.37 -13.30
N ASP A 912 -33.73 -2.40 -14.01
CA ASP A 912 -34.34 -1.09 -14.21
C ASP A 912 -35.64 -1.18 -15.03
N ALA A 913 -35.72 -2.05 -16.02
CA ALA A 913 -36.94 -2.31 -16.77
C ALA A 913 -38.06 -2.89 -15.89
N LEU A 914 -37.76 -3.91 -15.08
CA LEU A 914 -38.73 -4.48 -14.14
C LEU A 914 -39.23 -3.43 -13.13
N ARG A 915 -38.31 -2.60 -12.59
CA ARG A 915 -38.67 -1.52 -11.67
C ARG A 915 -39.56 -0.48 -12.32
N ALA A 916 -39.31 -0.11 -13.57
CA ALA A 916 -40.15 0.84 -14.30
C ALA A 916 -41.58 0.31 -14.48
N GLU A 917 -41.74 -0.96 -14.84
CA GLU A 917 -43.07 -1.59 -14.96
C GLU A 917 -43.80 -1.71 -13.62
N LEU A 918 -43.08 -2.08 -12.55
CA LEU A 918 -43.62 -2.11 -11.19
C LEU A 918 -44.08 -0.72 -10.74
N ALA A 919 -43.27 0.31 -10.97
CA ALA A 919 -43.59 1.69 -10.59
C ALA A 919 -44.83 2.20 -11.33
N ALA A 920 -45.01 1.81 -12.59
CA ALA A 920 -46.17 2.23 -13.39
C ALA A 920 -47.51 1.77 -12.80
N VAL A 921 -47.54 0.62 -12.10
CA VAL A 921 -48.76 0.00 -11.54
C VAL A 921 -48.86 0.09 -10.02
N GLU A 922 -47.95 0.83 -9.39
CA GLU A 922 -47.92 1.09 -7.95
C GLU A 922 -49.14 1.95 -7.52
N SER A 923 -49.78 1.60 -6.40
CA SER A 923 -50.94 2.33 -5.90
C SER A 923 -50.53 3.38 -4.87
N VAL A 924 -51.01 4.61 -5.05
CA VAL A 924 -50.82 5.71 -4.09
C VAL A 924 -52.11 5.86 -3.26
N ALA A 925 -52.01 5.86 -1.94
CA ALA A 925 -53.19 6.02 -1.09
C ALA A 925 -53.59 7.51 -1.00
N ASP A 926 -54.89 7.79 -0.80
CA ASP A 926 -55.35 9.18 -0.62
C ASP A 926 -54.72 9.84 0.62
N ALA A 927 -54.36 9.05 1.63
CA ALA A 927 -53.63 9.51 2.81
C ALA A 927 -52.23 10.05 2.46
N ASP A 928 -51.52 9.44 1.50
CA ASP A 928 -50.19 9.90 1.06
C ASP A 928 -50.31 11.25 0.34
N LEU A 929 -51.35 11.40 -0.49
CA LEU A 929 -51.66 12.66 -1.18
C LEU A 929 -52.08 13.76 -0.19
N ALA A 930 -52.91 13.44 0.80
CA ALA A 930 -53.29 14.38 1.85
C ALA A 930 -52.07 14.87 2.64
N ALA A 931 -51.18 13.94 3.05
CA ALA A 931 -49.95 14.28 3.75
C ALA A 931 -49.03 15.19 2.92
N LEU A 932 -48.94 14.97 1.60
CA LEU A 932 -48.19 15.85 0.70
C LEU A 932 -48.78 17.26 0.63
N GLY A 933 -50.11 17.38 0.52
CA GLY A 933 -50.79 18.67 0.53
C GLY A 933 -50.59 19.45 1.84
N ASP A 934 -50.71 18.77 2.97
CA ASP A 934 -50.48 19.34 4.30
C ASP A 934 -49.02 19.78 4.47
N ALA A 935 -48.07 18.97 3.98
CA ALA A 935 -46.65 19.31 4.02
C ALA A 935 -46.33 20.58 3.20
N ARG A 936 -46.95 20.76 2.03
CA ARG A 936 -46.80 21.98 1.20
C ARG A 936 -47.29 23.23 1.92
N ALA A 937 -48.48 23.15 2.51
CA ALA A 937 -49.05 24.27 3.26
C ALA A 937 -48.20 24.61 4.50
N ALA A 938 -47.71 23.58 5.20
CA ALA A 938 -46.80 23.74 6.32
C ALA A 938 -45.46 24.39 5.92
N ALA A 939 -44.90 24.03 4.76
CA ALA A 939 -43.66 24.61 4.26
C ALA A 939 -43.79 26.12 4.00
N VAL A 940 -44.87 26.56 3.34
CA VAL A 940 -45.16 27.99 3.12
C VAL A 940 -45.35 28.72 4.45
N SER A 941 -46.14 28.13 5.36
CA SER A 941 -46.37 28.72 6.67
C SER A 941 -45.06 28.88 7.45
N ALA A 942 -44.21 27.86 7.47
CA ALA A 942 -42.92 27.89 8.15
C ALA A 942 -41.98 28.96 7.58
N GLU A 943 -41.92 29.12 6.25
CA GLU A 943 -41.12 30.18 5.62
C GLU A 943 -41.62 31.58 6.03
N LEU A 944 -42.94 31.83 5.97
CA LEU A 944 -43.53 33.11 6.36
C LEU A 944 -43.32 33.40 7.85
N THR A 945 -43.57 32.44 8.75
CA THR A 945 -43.56 32.69 10.19
C THR A 945 -42.18 32.60 10.82
N THR A 946 -41.39 31.60 10.42
CA THR A 946 -40.12 31.28 11.07
C THR A 946 -38.94 31.97 10.39
N VAL A 947 -38.91 32.02 9.06
CA VAL A 947 -37.80 32.64 8.31
C VAL A 947 -38.06 34.14 8.13
N LEU A 948 -39.23 34.51 7.62
CA LEU A 948 -39.59 35.89 7.29
C LEU A 948 -40.26 36.65 8.45
N GLN A 949 -40.44 35.99 9.61
CA GLN A 949 -40.90 36.60 10.86
C GLN A 949 -42.30 37.27 10.78
N VAL A 950 -43.18 36.79 9.88
CA VAL A 950 -44.59 37.18 9.86
C VAL A 950 -45.28 36.60 11.11
N PRO A 951 -46.03 37.39 11.90
CA PRO A 951 -46.74 36.87 13.07
C PRO A 951 -47.65 35.68 12.72
N ALA A 952 -47.54 34.57 13.46
CA ALA A 952 -48.28 33.34 13.18
C ALA A 952 -49.81 33.52 13.15
N ALA A 953 -50.34 34.49 13.90
CA ALA A 953 -51.76 34.86 13.86
C ALA A 953 -52.23 35.37 12.48
N ARG A 954 -51.31 35.75 11.59
CA ARG A 954 -51.59 36.30 10.26
C ARG A 954 -51.42 35.29 9.12
N VAL A 955 -51.10 34.03 9.44
CA VAL A 955 -50.96 32.95 8.47
C VAL A 955 -51.97 31.87 8.83
N ARG A 956 -52.97 31.67 7.98
CA ARG A 956 -54.04 30.70 8.18
C ARG A 956 -53.91 29.56 7.18
N LEU A 957 -54.03 28.32 7.64
CA LEU A 957 -54.10 27.15 6.74
C LEU A 957 -55.57 26.91 6.34
N SER A 958 -55.79 26.56 5.07
CA SER A 958 -57.11 26.22 4.52
C SER A 958 -57.20 24.77 4.06
N GLY A 959 -58.41 24.28 3.84
CA GLY A 959 -58.67 22.89 3.48
C GLY A 959 -58.06 22.45 2.14
N ARG A 960 -57.96 21.14 1.94
CA ARG A 960 -57.36 20.52 0.74
C ARG A 960 -58.06 20.96 -0.54
N LYS A 961 -57.28 21.32 -1.56
CA LYS A 961 -57.75 21.60 -2.93
C LYS A 961 -56.97 20.75 -3.94
N ASP A 962 -57.69 20.15 -4.89
CA ASP A 962 -57.09 19.49 -6.05
C ASP A 962 -56.91 20.50 -7.19
N VAL A 963 -55.74 20.53 -7.81
CA VAL A 963 -55.34 21.54 -8.79
C VAL A 963 -54.74 20.92 -10.05
N ALA A 964 -54.91 21.57 -11.19
CA ALA A 964 -54.25 21.18 -12.44
C ALA A 964 -52.81 21.71 -12.48
N LEU A 965 -51.93 21.02 -13.23
CA LEU A 965 -50.56 21.50 -13.45
C LEU A 965 -50.55 22.81 -14.26
N ARG A 966 -49.73 23.76 -13.84
CA ARG A 966 -49.39 24.97 -14.61
C ARG A 966 -48.20 24.67 -15.53
N ASP A 967 -48.29 25.11 -16.78
CA ASP A 967 -47.28 24.89 -17.82
C ASP A 967 -46.87 23.41 -17.98
N GLY A 968 -47.75 22.49 -17.55
CA GLY A 968 -47.50 21.04 -17.54
C GLY A 968 -46.43 20.57 -16.54
N GLN A 969 -45.92 21.44 -15.66
CA GLN A 969 -44.76 21.13 -14.81
C GLN A 969 -44.98 21.41 -13.31
N TRP A 970 -45.80 22.39 -12.95
CA TRP A 970 -45.87 22.93 -11.58
C TRP A 970 -47.23 22.72 -10.94
N VAL A 971 -47.25 22.43 -9.64
CA VAL A 971 -48.48 22.33 -8.83
C VAL A 971 -48.73 23.72 -8.18
N PRO A 972 -49.71 24.49 -8.65
CA PRO A 972 -49.92 25.85 -8.17
C PRO A 972 -50.69 25.88 -6.84
N ALA A 973 -50.15 26.56 -5.84
CA ALA A 973 -50.82 26.92 -4.59
C ALA A 973 -51.23 28.40 -4.62
N GLU A 974 -52.49 28.67 -4.98
CA GLU A 974 -53.05 30.02 -4.96
C GLU A 974 -53.41 30.42 -3.52
N MET A 975 -52.60 31.31 -2.94
CA MET A 975 -52.86 31.90 -1.64
C MET A 975 -54.00 32.91 -1.74
N ALA A 976 -54.71 33.16 -0.64
CA ALA A 976 -55.70 34.23 -0.56
C ALA A 976 -55.30 35.25 0.51
N VAL A 977 -55.74 36.50 0.34
CA VAL A 977 -55.54 37.57 1.34
C VAL A 977 -56.90 38.01 1.84
N SER A 978 -57.05 38.09 3.16
CA SER A 978 -58.28 38.55 3.81
C SER A 978 -57.96 39.59 4.90
N GLY A 979 -58.99 40.30 5.38
CA GLY A 979 -58.85 41.22 6.50
C GLY A 979 -58.87 40.46 7.83
N ALA A 980 -57.98 40.83 8.75
CA ALA A 980 -57.92 40.24 10.08
C ALA A 980 -59.26 40.44 10.83
N GLY A 981 -60.00 39.34 11.05
CA GLY A 981 -61.19 39.32 11.90
C GLY A 981 -62.58 39.30 11.22
N ASN A 982 -62.72 38.75 10.01
CA ASN A 982 -64.03 38.42 9.40
C ASN A 982 -64.28 36.92 9.28
#